data_AF-A0A1F6IBW0-F1
#
_entry.id   AF-A0A1F6IBW0-F1
#
_cell.length_a   1.000
_cell.length_b   1.000
_cell.length_c   1.000
_cell.angle_alpha   90.00
_cell.angle_beta   90.00
_cell.angle_gamma   90.00
#
_symmetry.space_group_name_H-M   'P 1'
#
loop_
_entity.id
_entity.type
_entity.pdbx_description
1 polymer ?
#
loop_
_entity_poly.entity_id
_entity_poly.type
_entity_poly.pdbx_seq_one_letter_code
_entity_poly.pdbx_strand_id
1 'polypeptide(L)'
;MNNIFFITTLKHIAIKIFNLLIFIAFSAILIYIWWILAGKTYLQSQQPMGGDYFNALTYVNFFYNHLPLPPTGWIPFWNEGSSIIGGYPWLSFYLMKPLMAFFDPASTMEIFASASIVAFFVACFLLFQQISKNWLIAFTLTLIIIVTRATYYPLMTGGFVVSATIQWYLPLVLFFLYKFQEKASPKYLVAASILGGFSLLQHAPTSLLTIIAPSALVLLALPVYQKNLKNKILTVVWFLALASAIGLAGIYTVILQNFLGSGGDACQSPECWGIYPKHLIVWMSFLTPIILIAFSVLAISIKLFKRKTQMLSFLPAFMGFIVFFAYALLANLHLINGAANVMFPTRIFWAANLFLLLITAHLFRSVNKVLPKITMLISIMTTVVVGYAILVYPPNIHKDVINIDPVDSYKFTIDKYKTSELNEIVPEWIPIHEVNWRLDTFNPGIVQWWNYIAKMPSTRGYSAHPLGTHRDWQYLLQYSTRNPIVENEELVKNRALFLLDAFGIGYYEGSIAPYPQSILSDPQIVLKNGHSDMRRDVIWYQFSPDVISPIVSPNNSNTVLFIGDDKGYDSFIRTIAMTNINSFKFIPVKGPQDIGAVSQKELSTFKAVICYRFKGTNWSNITSFAKNGGLVFIETGSLDNPPKSNLGDIFPTNNLSDLEVQGSWSNTDSERSPITENINLNKFSPLIFEGNPWKLSASKISNLKPWAKLILRKGNNVIMAYGELGNGQIIWSGMNLMYHTVRNDNYEEAKMFGNMLSSVAVKNTTEPDFKIQRTNPRIINITGNNFNGIYFKENYDSGWSAKENGQKLKIYKAGLDFMYIVIPQAKQNQNITLSYNGSLTNWLFFLMSLFSLILALLYTMIPHPFHSIKRHAHHHIKQKIGKKLTTWWQREEE
;
A
#
# COMPACT_ATOMS: atom_id res chain seq x y z
N MET A 1 59.76 -23.65 20.77
CA MET A 1 58.52 -23.53 19.96
C MET A 1 57.53 -22.48 20.49
N ASN A 2 57.33 -22.35 21.81
CA ASN A 2 56.38 -21.38 22.39
C ASN A 2 56.67 -19.90 22.02
N ASN A 3 57.93 -19.47 21.94
CA ASN A 3 58.28 -18.08 21.58
C ASN A 3 57.91 -17.70 20.13
N ILE A 4 58.03 -18.63 19.17
CA ILE A 4 57.67 -18.36 17.76
C ILE A 4 56.15 -18.26 17.60
N PHE A 5 55.39 -19.10 18.30
CA PHE A 5 53.93 -19.02 18.32
C PHE A 5 53.43 -17.72 18.96
N PHE A 6 54.08 -17.28 20.03
CA PHE A 6 53.76 -16.01 20.70
C PHE A 6 54.02 -14.80 19.80
N ILE A 7 55.20 -14.72 19.15
CA ILE A 7 55.56 -13.62 18.25
C ILE A 7 54.63 -13.56 17.02
N THR A 8 54.29 -14.71 16.43
CA THR A 8 53.37 -14.74 15.28
C THR A 8 51.95 -14.33 15.65
N THR A 9 51.47 -14.71 16.83
CA THR A 9 50.18 -14.30 17.38
C THR A 9 50.15 -12.80 17.66
N LEU A 10 51.17 -12.26 18.32
CA LEU A 10 51.32 -10.81 18.57
C LEU A 10 51.34 -10.01 17.27
N LYS A 11 52.08 -10.45 16.25
CA LYS A 11 52.12 -9.80 14.93
C LYS A 11 50.73 -9.78 14.28
N HIS A 12 49.97 -10.87 14.36
CA HIS A 12 48.61 -10.93 13.83
C HIS A 12 47.66 -9.99 14.58
N ILE A 13 47.77 -9.92 15.91
CA ILE A 13 46.99 -9.00 16.74
C ILE A 13 47.34 -7.56 16.39
N ALA A 14 48.63 -7.21 16.32
CA ALA A 14 49.09 -5.87 15.96
C ALA A 14 48.59 -5.43 14.57
N ILE A 15 48.65 -6.31 13.57
CA ILE A 15 48.11 -6.02 12.22
C ILE A 15 46.60 -5.78 12.27
N LYS A 16 45.85 -6.55 13.07
CA LYS A 16 44.40 -6.36 13.22
C LYS A 16 44.09 -5.03 13.91
N ILE A 17 44.80 -4.69 14.98
CA ILE A 17 44.66 -3.42 15.70
C ILE A 17 45.00 -2.25 14.77
N PHE A 18 46.11 -2.33 14.03
CA PHE A 18 46.50 -1.29 13.09
C PHE A 18 45.45 -1.08 11.98
N ASN A 19 44.92 -2.16 11.41
CA ASN A 19 43.84 -2.08 10.42
C ASN A 19 42.55 -1.49 11.02
N LEU A 20 42.25 -1.79 12.29
CA LEU A 20 41.11 -1.20 13.00
C LEU A 20 41.31 0.31 13.21
N LEU A 21 42.50 0.75 13.63
CA LEU A 21 42.83 2.17 13.79
C LEU A 21 42.73 2.94 12.48
N ILE A 22 43.27 2.38 11.38
CA ILE A 22 43.13 2.96 10.04
C ILE A 22 41.65 3.08 9.65
N PHE A 23 40.87 2.03 9.89
CA PHE A 23 39.45 2.04 9.59
C PHE A 23 38.71 3.14 10.35
N ILE A 24 38.95 3.27 11.66
CA ILE A 24 38.35 4.30 12.51
C ILE A 24 38.76 5.69 12.01
N ALA A 25 40.05 5.91 11.75
CA ALA A 25 40.56 7.20 11.30
C ALA A 25 39.95 7.63 9.96
N PHE A 26 39.97 6.76 8.94
CA PHE A 26 39.37 7.08 7.65
C PHE A 26 37.85 7.24 7.73
N SER A 27 37.16 6.44 8.54
CA SER A 27 35.72 6.61 8.75
C SER A 27 35.41 7.96 9.40
N ALA A 28 36.18 8.39 10.40
CA ALA A 28 36.03 9.70 11.02
C ALA A 28 36.26 10.85 10.02
N ILE A 29 37.28 10.74 9.16
CA ILE A 29 37.54 11.71 8.09
C ILE A 29 36.37 11.76 7.09
N LEU A 30 35.85 10.60 6.65
CA LEU A 30 34.71 10.53 5.74
C LEU A 30 33.46 11.17 6.36
N ILE A 31 33.19 10.90 7.65
CA ILE A 31 32.10 11.51 8.41
C ILE A 31 32.26 13.03 8.49
N TYR A 32 33.47 13.50 8.79
CA TYR A 32 33.77 14.94 8.86
C TYR A 32 33.58 15.64 7.51
N ILE A 33 34.06 15.03 6.42
CA ILE A 33 33.86 15.56 5.06
C ILE A 33 32.37 15.60 4.71
N TRP A 34 31.64 14.51 4.98
CA TRP A 34 30.19 14.50 4.79
C TRP A 34 29.49 15.58 5.62
N TRP A 35 29.89 15.76 6.88
CA TRP A 35 29.31 16.78 7.76
C TRP A 35 29.46 18.18 7.17
N ILE A 36 30.65 18.53 6.66
CA ILE A 36 30.90 19.82 6.00
C ILE A 36 30.05 19.98 4.74
N LEU A 37 30.00 18.95 3.88
CA LEU A 37 29.36 19.05 2.57
C LEU A 37 27.83 19.03 2.66
N ALA A 38 27.28 18.18 3.51
CA ALA A 38 25.86 17.83 3.49
C ALA A 38 25.23 17.81 4.89
N GLY A 39 25.89 17.17 5.87
CA GLY A 39 25.31 16.86 7.17
C GLY A 39 24.89 18.09 7.97
N LYS A 40 25.78 19.10 8.06
CA LYS A 40 25.51 20.38 8.71
C LYS A 40 24.29 21.06 8.09
N THR A 41 24.28 21.14 6.76
CA THR A 41 23.20 21.77 5.98
C THR A 41 21.85 21.10 6.20
N TYR A 42 21.81 19.78 6.25
CA TYR A 42 20.57 19.02 6.46
C TYR A 42 20.05 19.15 7.89
N LEU A 43 20.89 18.87 8.89
CA LEU A 43 20.47 18.86 10.29
C LEU A 43 20.19 20.26 10.85
N GLN A 44 20.90 21.28 10.38
CA GLN A 44 20.70 22.68 10.77
C GLN A 44 19.75 23.44 9.83
N SER A 45 19.10 22.75 8.89
CA SER A 45 18.05 23.35 8.07
C SER A 45 16.99 23.99 8.95
N GLN A 46 16.46 25.13 8.52
CA GLN A 46 15.33 25.82 9.17
C GLN A 46 13.99 25.49 8.50
N GLN A 47 14.02 24.53 7.57
CA GLN A 47 12.87 24.05 6.82
C GLN A 47 13.05 22.57 6.51
N PRO A 48 11.97 21.80 6.34
CA PRO A 48 12.06 20.43 5.87
C PRO A 48 12.77 20.37 4.51
N MET A 49 13.40 19.24 4.18
CA MET A 49 14.05 19.04 2.88
C MET A 49 13.36 17.91 2.11
N GLY A 50 12.85 18.25 0.92
CA GLY A 50 12.22 17.33 -0.04
C GLY A 50 10.71 17.13 0.13
N GLY A 51 10.06 16.68 -0.95
CA GLY A 51 8.60 16.65 -1.04
C GLY A 51 7.89 15.64 -0.13
N ASP A 52 8.43 14.43 0.04
CA ASP A 52 7.79 13.39 0.86
C ASP A 52 8.08 13.51 2.37
N TYR A 53 8.71 14.60 2.82
CA TYR A 53 9.15 14.75 4.20
C TYR A 53 8.00 14.59 5.21
N PHE A 54 6.88 15.29 4.98
CA PHE A 54 5.72 15.26 5.88
C PHE A 54 5.01 13.91 5.92
N ASN A 55 5.11 13.12 4.85
CA ASN A 55 4.61 11.75 4.83
C ASN A 55 5.31 10.91 5.90
N ALA A 56 6.66 10.89 5.85
CA ALA A 56 7.45 10.18 6.83
C ALA A 56 7.26 10.77 8.23
N LEU A 57 7.22 12.09 8.36
CA LEU A 57 7.02 12.76 9.66
C LEU A 57 5.68 12.40 10.32
N THR A 58 4.60 12.32 9.53
CA THR A 58 3.28 11.91 10.03
C THR A 58 3.33 10.51 10.64
N TYR A 59 3.99 9.56 9.97
CA TYR A 59 4.22 8.22 10.55
C TYR A 59 5.12 8.27 11.79
N VAL A 60 6.21 9.04 11.77
CA VAL A 60 7.09 9.19 12.94
C VAL A 60 6.28 9.71 14.14
N ASN A 61 5.44 10.71 13.96
CA ASN A 61 4.56 11.25 15.00
C ASN A 61 3.51 10.23 15.46
N PHE A 62 2.94 9.45 14.54
CA PHE A 62 2.06 8.34 14.91
C PHE A 62 2.79 7.31 15.79
N PHE A 63 4.00 6.88 15.40
CA PHE A 63 4.78 5.90 16.16
C PHE A 63 5.37 6.46 17.46
N TYR A 64 5.54 7.77 17.53
CA TYR A 64 5.88 8.50 18.75
C TYR A 64 4.76 8.32 19.78
N ASN A 65 3.52 8.60 19.38
CA ASN A 65 2.34 8.55 20.26
C ASN A 65 1.79 7.12 20.45
N HIS A 66 2.06 6.22 19.51
CA HIS A 66 1.52 4.87 19.47
C HIS A 66 2.59 3.87 19.05
N LEU A 67 2.95 2.91 19.91
CA LEU A 67 3.89 1.84 19.54
C LEU A 67 3.17 0.48 19.52
N PRO A 68 2.28 0.23 18.54
CA PRO A 68 1.60 -1.06 18.46
C PRO A 68 2.59 -2.18 18.11
N LEU A 69 2.21 -3.43 18.39
CA LEU A 69 2.90 -4.59 17.82
C LEU A 69 2.46 -4.72 16.34
N PRO A 70 3.37 -4.90 15.35
CA PRO A 70 3.04 -4.80 13.92
C PRO A 70 1.76 -5.51 13.46
N PRO A 71 1.53 -6.81 13.75
CA PRO A 71 0.30 -7.51 13.34
C PRO A 71 -0.97 -6.90 13.91
N THR A 72 -0.89 -6.25 15.08
CA THR A 72 -2.03 -5.64 15.76
C THR A 72 -2.18 -4.15 15.48
N GLY A 73 -1.27 -3.54 14.72
CA GLY A 73 -1.28 -2.10 14.51
C GLY A 73 -2.33 -1.65 13.50
N TRP A 74 -3.06 -0.60 13.83
CA TRP A 74 -4.04 0.05 12.97
C TRP A 74 -3.70 1.54 12.81
N ILE A 75 -3.67 2.01 11.57
CA ILE A 75 -3.36 3.38 11.15
C ILE A 75 -4.69 4.02 10.73
N PRO A 76 -5.33 4.86 11.55
CA PRO A 76 -6.71 5.32 11.29
C PRO A 76 -6.80 6.64 10.51
N PHE A 77 -5.68 7.34 10.35
CA PHE A 77 -5.68 8.75 9.95
C PHE A 77 -5.80 8.99 8.44
N TRP A 78 -5.50 7.99 7.61
CA TRP A 78 -5.59 8.09 6.15
C TRP A 78 -6.35 6.91 5.56
N ASN A 79 -6.94 7.14 4.39
CA ASN A 79 -7.55 6.12 3.55
C ASN A 79 -8.49 5.19 4.34
N GLU A 80 -9.36 5.78 5.16
CA GLU A 80 -10.39 5.05 5.92
C GLU A 80 -9.82 4.02 6.91
N GLY A 81 -8.53 4.08 7.21
CA GLY A 81 -7.88 3.18 8.14
C GLY A 81 -7.26 1.94 7.47
N SER A 82 -6.07 1.53 7.92
CA SER A 82 -5.41 0.33 7.40
C SER A 82 -4.56 -0.36 8.47
N SER A 83 -4.26 -1.64 8.27
CA SER A 83 -3.32 -2.35 9.14
C SER A 83 -1.87 -1.98 8.81
N ILE A 84 -1.00 -1.96 9.83
CA ILE A 84 0.43 -1.61 9.63
C ILE A 84 1.09 -2.56 8.63
N ILE A 85 0.87 -3.87 8.81
CA ILE A 85 1.30 -4.87 7.84
C ILE A 85 0.32 -4.83 6.68
N GLY A 86 0.79 -4.44 5.49
CA GLY A 86 -0.06 -4.20 4.32
C GLY A 86 -0.26 -2.72 4.01
N GLY A 87 -0.20 -1.85 5.02
CA GLY A 87 -0.43 -0.41 4.87
C GLY A 87 0.81 0.40 4.47
N TYR A 88 1.90 0.36 5.23
CA TYR A 88 3.12 1.15 4.96
C TYR A 88 4.39 0.48 5.52
N PRO A 89 5.59 0.68 4.92
CA PRO A 89 6.83 0.16 5.48
C PRO A 89 7.11 0.71 6.88
N TRP A 90 7.27 -0.18 7.86
CA TRP A 90 7.16 0.22 9.27
C TRP A 90 8.46 0.12 10.06
N LEU A 91 9.43 -0.71 9.66
CA LEU A 91 10.60 -1.01 10.49
C LEU A 91 11.41 0.25 10.88
N SER A 92 11.56 1.22 9.98
CA SER A 92 12.28 2.48 10.27
C SER A 92 11.72 3.18 11.51
N PHE A 93 10.40 3.22 11.68
CA PHE A 93 9.77 3.96 12.77
C PHE A 93 9.99 3.28 14.12
N TYR A 94 10.06 1.95 14.16
CA TYR A 94 10.45 1.23 15.38
C TYR A 94 11.92 1.47 15.71
N LEU A 95 12.80 1.55 14.70
CA LEU A 95 14.22 1.85 14.90
C LEU A 95 14.47 3.30 15.35
N MET A 96 13.57 4.23 15.00
CA MET A 96 13.60 5.62 15.47
C MET A 96 13.11 5.78 16.91
N LYS A 97 12.30 4.84 17.44
CA LYS A 97 11.67 4.96 18.77
C LYS A 97 12.64 5.24 19.92
N PRO A 98 13.85 4.64 20.00
CA PRO A 98 14.79 4.98 21.07
C PRO A 98 15.27 6.44 21.03
N LEU A 99 15.36 7.05 19.85
CA LEU A 99 15.82 8.44 19.68
C LEU A 99 14.74 9.45 20.10
N MET A 100 13.47 9.07 19.99
CA MET A 100 12.32 9.89 20.39
C MET A 100 12.30 10.21 21.90
N ALA A 101 13.07 9.50 22.72
CA ALA A 101 13.22 9.83 24.14
C ALA A 101 14.06 11.10 24.37
N PHE A 102 14.83 11.53 23.36
CA PHE A 102 15.79 12.63 23.47
C PHE A 102 15.49 13.79 22.51
N PHE A 103 14.75 13.52 21.43
CA PHE A 103 14.50 14.47 20.36
C PHE A 103 13.03 14.49 19.96
N ASP A 104 12.55 15.62 19.46
CA ASP A 104 11.22 15.73 18.84
C ASP A 104 11.10 14.83 17.59
N PRO A 105 9.88 14.56 17.08
CA PRO A 105 9.68 13.72 15.90
C PRO A 105 10.49 14.14 14.67
N ALA A 106 10.58 15.44 14.36
CA ALA A 106 11.29 15.93 13.18
C ALA A 106 12.81 15.74 13.34
N SER A 107 13.37 16.17 14.47
CA SER A 107 14.79 15.98 14.78
C SER A 107 15.18 14.50 14.83
N THR A 108 14.34 13.64 15.43
CA THR A 108 14.55 12.19 15.45
C THR A 108 14.69 11.61 14.04
N MET A 109 13.76 11.96 13.16
CA MET A 109 13.74 11.48 11.78
C MET A 109 15.01 11.90 11.03
N GLU A 110 15.39 13.16 11.14
CA GLU A 110 16.55 13.73 10.46
C GLU A 110 17.89 13.15 10.97
N ILE A 111 18.01 12.95 12.29
CA ILE A 111 19.18 12.31 12.92
C ILE A 111 19.28 10.85 12.46
N PHE A 112 18.18 10.10 12.46
CA PHE A 112 18.18 8.71 12.01
C PHE A 112 18.54 8.58 10.53
N ALA A 113 18.00 9.46 9.68
CA ALA A 113 18.32 9.50 8.26
C ALA A 113 19.81 9.83 8.04
N SER A 114 20.32 10.83 8.76
CA SER A 114 21.74 11.22 8.75
C SER A 114 22.65 10.07 9.18
N ALA A 115 22.32 9.39 10.27
CA ALA A 115 23.06 8.22 10.74
C ALA A 115 23.06 7.08 9.71
N SER A 116 21.95 6.88 9.00
CA SER A 116 21.84 5.88 7.93
C SER A 116 22.72 6.22 6.72
N ILE A 117 22.82 7.49 6.34
CA ILE A 117 23.73 7.96 5.29
C ILE A 117 25.20 7.79 5.70
N VAL A 118 25.54 8.10 6.95
CA VAL A 118 26.88 7.82 7.49
C VAL A 118 27.18 6.32 7.45
N ALA A 119 26.23 5.48 7.87
CA ALA A 119 26.36 4.03 7.80
C ALA A 119 26.57 3.55 6.35
N PHE A 120 25.91 4.18 5.37
CA PHE A 120 26.11 3.90 3.95
C PHE A 120 27.56 4.16 3.52
N PHE A 121 28.16 5.28 3.91
CA PHE A 121 29.57 5.56 3.57
C PHE A 121 30.54 4.59 4.24
N VAL A 122 30.35 4.29 5.53
CA VAL A 122 31.18 3.33 6.25
C VAL A 122 31.07 1.95 5.61
N ALA A 123 29.88 1.53 5.23
CA ALA A 123 29.65 0.27 4.53
C ALA A 123 30.29 0.24 3.13
N CYS A 124 30.20 1.33 2.36
CA CYS A 124 30.88 1.46 1.07
C CYS A 124 32.41 1.35 1.24
N PHE A 125 32.96 2.01 2.24
CA PHE A 125 34.38 1.95 2.56
C PHE A 125 34.84 0.53 2.89
N LEU A 126 34.09 -0.20 3.73
CA LEU A 126 34.35 -1.61 4.03
C LEU A 126 34.27 -2.49 2.79
N LEU A 127 33.26 -2.29 1.94
CA LEU A 127 33.11 -3.02 0.69
C LEU A 127 34.28 -2.77 -0.25
N PHE A 128 34.62 -1.51 -0.51
CA PHE A 128 35.74 -1.17 -1.40
C PHE A 128 37.07 -1.65 -0.85
N GLN A 129 37.29 -1.62 0.46
CA GLN A 129 38.47 -2.20 1.09
C GLN A 129 38.52 -3.71 0.87
N GLN A 130 37.40 -4.40 1.06
CA GLN A 130 37.30 -5.84 0.90
C GLN A 130 37.60 -6.27 -0.55
N ILE A 131 37.24 -5.46 -1.54
CA ILE A 131 37.50 -5.71 -2.96
C ILE A 131 38.91 -5.31 -3.37
N SER A 132 39.26 -4.03 -3.23
CA SER A 132 40.52 -3.45 -3.72
C SER A 132 41.73 -3.98 -2.95
N LYS A 133 41.54 -4.39 -1.69
CA LYS A 133 42.59 -4.71 -0.72
C LYS A 133 43.57 -3.55 -0.50
N ASN A 134 43.13 -2.30 -0.67
CA ASN A 134 43.91 -1.09 -0.46
C ASN A 134 43.06 -0.01 0.22
N TRP A 135 43.54 0.50 1.35
CA TRP A 135 42.81 1.49 2.16
C TRP A 135 42.65 2.85 1.46
N LEU A 136 43.66 3.33 0.74
CA LEU A 136 43.62 4.63 0.04
C LEU A 136 42.64 4.62 -1.13
N ILE A 137 42.60 3.53 -1.91
CA ILE A 137 41.60 3.38 -2.97
C ILE A 137 40.20 3.26 -2.39
N ALA A 138 40.01 2.49 -1.32
CA ALA A 138 38.71 2.40 -0.66
C ALA A 138 38.23 3.77 -0.17
N PHE A 139 39.12 4.55 0.44
CA PHE A 139 38.84 5.91 0.90
C PHE A 139 38.47 6.82 -0.28
N THR A 140 39.27 6.80 -1.36
CA THR A 140 39.05 7.62 -2.56
C THR A 140 37.72 7.31 -3.25
N LEU A 141 37.39 6.02 -3.44
CA LEU A 141 36.12 5.64 -4.05
C LEU A 141 34.93 6.03 -3.16
N THR A 142 35.09 5.99 -1.83
CA THR A 142 34.05 6.46 -0.91
C THR A 142 33.91 7.98 -0.94
N LEU A 143 35.00 8.74 -1.11
CA LEU A 143 34.91 10.20 -1.34
C LEU A 143 34.09 10.51 -2.59
N ILE A 144 34.26 9.76 -3.68
CA ILE A 144 33.45 9.94 -4.89
C ILE A 144 31.96 9.71 -4.60
N ILE A 145 31.62 8.69 -3.79
CA ILE A 145 30.24 8.45 -3.34
C ILE A 145 29.70 9.64 -2.53
N ILE A 146 30.50 10.17 -1.59
CA ILE A 146 30.11 11.31 -0.75
C ILE A 146 29.83 12.56 -1.60
N VAL A 147 30.59 12.81 -2.67
CA VAL A 147 30.36 14.01 -3.51
C VAL A 147 29.35 13.77 -4.64
N THR A 148 28.81 12.56 -4.78
CA THR A 148 27.81 12.25 -5.80
C THR A 148 26.42 12.72 -5.36
N ARG A 149 25.80 13.60 -6.16
CA ARG A 149 24.46 14.15 -5.88
C ARG A 149 23.38 13.08 -5.73
N ALA A 150 23.41 12.04 -6.57
CA ALA A 150 22.47 10.93 -6.51
C ALA A 150 22.38 10.26 -5.13
N THR A 151 23.47 10.28 -4.35
CA THR A 151 23.48 9.75 -2.98
C THR A 151 22.43 10.43 -2.11
N TYR A 152 22.30 11.76 -2.22
CA TYR A 152 21.43 12.59 -1.39
C TYR A 152 20.04 12.79 -1.99
N TYR A 153 19.83 12.44 -3.26
CA TYR A 153 18.55 12.65 -3.92
C TYR A 153 17.36 12.11 -3.12
N PRO A 154 17.36 10.85 -2.64
CA PRO A 154 16.23 10.34 -1.87
C PRO A 154 15.97 11.13 -0.58
N LEU A 155 17.02 11.68 0.04
CA LEU A 155 16.90 12.38 1.32
C LEU A 155 16.54 13.86 1.18
N MET A 156 17.27 14.61 0.35
CA MET A 156 17.19 16.08 0.31
C MET A 156 16.29 16.62 -0.80
N THR A 157 16.16 15.90 -1.91
CA THR A 157 15.34 16.33 -3.06
C THR A 157 13.98 15.66 -3.01
N GLY A 158 13.95 14.33 -2.86
CA GLY A 158 12.71 13.57 -2.83
C GLY A 158 11.98 13.60 -1.50
N GLY A 159 12.68 13.82 -0.37
CA GLY A 159 12.08 13.67 0.96
C GLY A 159 11.68 12.23 1.29
N PHE A 160 12.17 11.25 0.53
CA PHE A 160 11.91 9.81 0.67
C PHE A 160 12.72 9.23 1.83
N VAL A 161 12.53 9.75 3.05
CA VAL A 161 13.38 9.45 4.22
C VAL A 161 13.53 7.94 4.45
N VAL A 162 12.42 7.19 4.42
CA VAL A 162 12.44 5.73 4.61
C VAL A 162 13.28 5.03 3.52
N SER A 163 13.17 5.48 2.26
CA SER A 163 13.97 4.98 1.15
C SER A 163 15.46 5.33 1.28
N ALA A 164 15.79 6.54 1.74
CA ALA A 164 17.17 6.94 2.01
C ALA A 164 17.81 6.06 3.10
N THR A 165 17.03 5.73 4.15
CA THR A 165 17.53 4.95 5.29
C THR A 165 17.88 3.49 4.99
N ILE A 166 17.53 2.97 3.80
CA ILE A 166 17.91 1.60 3.40
C ILE A 166 19.20 1.53 2.57
N GLN A 167 19.77 2.66 2.13
CA GLN A 167 20.91 2.66 1.21
C GLN A 167 22.12 1.86 1.72
N TRP A 168 22.37 1.88 3.04
CA TRP A 168 23.49 1.19 3.68
C TRP A 168 23.42 -0.34 3.64
N TYR A 169 22.24 -0.92 3.39
CA TYR A 169 22.09 -2.37 3.27
C TYR A 169 22.81 -2.92 2.03
N LEU A 170 22.72 -2.26 0.87
CA LEU A 170 23.35 -2.75 -0.37
C LEU A 170 24.86 -3.01 -0.19
N PRO A 171 25.69 -2.03 0.20
CA PRO A 171 27.12 -2.27 0.34
C PRO A 171 27.46 -3.30 1.41
N LEU A 172 26.70 -3.41 2.50
CA LEU A 172 26.93 -4.45 3.52
C LEU A 172 26.54 -5.86 3.04
N VAL A 173 25.40 -6.00 2.35
CA VAL A 173 25.00 -7.26 1.73
C VAL A 173 26.10 -7.72 0.77
N LEU A 174 26.56 -6.83 -0.12
CA LEU A 174 27.66 -7.13 -1.03
C LEU A 174 28.95 -7.48 -0.28
N PHE A 175 29.31 -6.74 0.77
CA PHE A 175 30.49 -7.01 1.59
C PHE A 175 30.46 -8.45 2.12
N PHE A 176 29.32 -8.87 2.67
CA PHE A 176 29.14 -10.23 3.17
C PHE A 176 29.14 -11.29 2.06
N LEU A 177 28.57 -11.01 0.88
CA LEU A 177 28.67 -11.92 -0.27
C LEU A 177 30.12 -12.10 -0.75
N TYR A 178 30.93 -11.04 -0.74
CA TYR A 178 32.36 -11.16 -1.05
C TYR A 178 33.17 -11.82 0.07
N LYS A 179 32.78 -11.67 1.34
CA LYS A 179 33.34 -12.47 2.44
C LYS A 179 32.97 -13.95 2.34
N PHE A 180 31.73 -14.25 1.94
CA PHE A 180 31.27 -15.59 1.63
C PHE A 180 32.15 -16.21 0.53
N GLN A 181 32.44 -15.46 -0.54
CA GLN A 181 33.36 -15.91 -1.59
C GLN A 181 34.77 -16.19 -1.06
N GLU A 182 35.32 -15.28 -0.24
CA GLU A 182 36.70 -15.39 0.25
C GLU A 182 36.88 -16.54 1.26
N LYS A 183 35.89 -16.77 2.13
CA LYS A 183 35.99 -17.70 3.26
C LYS A 183 35.21 -18.99 3.07
N ALA A 184 34.39 -19.09 2.03
CA ALA A 184 33.47 -20.20 1.79
C ALA A 184 32.60 -20.58 3.00
N SER A 185 32.31 -19.61 3.89
CA SER A 185 31.56 -19.86 5.13
C SER A 185 30.10 -19.40 4.97
N PRO A 186 29.12 -20.32 5.08
CA PRO A 186 27.70 -19.99 4.91
C PRO A 186 27.18 -18.92 5.88
N LYS A 187 27.87 -18.69 7.02
CA LYS A 187 27.52 -17.62 7.96
C LYS A 187 27.45 -16.25 7.31
N TYR A 188 28.34 -15.97 6.35
CA TYR A 188 28.34 -14.70 5.62
C TYR A 188 27.19 -14.61 4.62
N LEU A 189 26.78 -15.72 4.00
CA LEU A 189 25.58 -15.76 3.16
C LEU A 189 24.33 -15.49 4.02
N VAL A 190 24.25 -16.10 5.20
CA VAL A 190 23.15 -15.87 6.14
C VAL A 190 23.13 -14.43 6.64
N ALA A 191 24.29 -13.83 6.97
CA ALA A 191 24.37 -12.42 7.32
C ALA A 191 23.88 -11.49 6.18
N ALA A 192 24.29 -11.79 4.94
CA ALA A 192 23.79 -11.08 3.76
C ALA A 192 22.26 -11.23 3.61
N SER A 193 21.71 -12.43 3.82
CA SER A 193 20.26 -12.66 3.80
C SER A 193 19.50 -11.96 4.91
N ILE A 194 20.04 -11.89 6.14
CA ILE A 194 19.42 -11.14 7.25
C ILE A 194 19.31 -9.67 6.89
N LEU A 195 20.40 -9.06 6.40
CA LEU A 195 20.40 -7.67 5.96
C LEU A 195 19.47 -7.42 4.78
N GLY A 196 19.44 -8.35 3.81
CA GLY A 196 18.46 -8.32 2.72
C GLY A 196 17.02 -8.35 3.26
N GLY A 197 16.72 -9.24 4.21
CA GLY A 197 15.41 -9.33 4.85
C GLY A 197 15.01 -8.07 5.63
N PHE A 198 15.92 -7.47 6.40
CA PHE A 198 15.64 -6.20 7.08
C PHE A 198 15.38 -5.06 6.11
N SER A 199 16.13 -4.99 5.00
CA SER A 199 15.86 -3.96 3.99
C SER A 199 14.48 -4.11 3.35
N LEU A 200 13.95 -5.34 3.24
CA LEU A 200 12.58 -5.60 2.78
C LEU A 200 11.54 -5.15 3.82
N LEU A 201 11.76 -5.41 5.11
CA LEU A 201 10.87 -4.91 6.17
C LEU A 201 10.86 -3.37 6.27
N GLN A 202 11.98 -2.74 5.95
CA GLN A 202 12.13 -1.29 6.03
C GLN A 202 11.57 -0.56 4.81
N HIS A 203 11.81 -1.06 3.59
CA HIS A 203 11.24 -0.49 2.37
C HIS A 203 11.30 -1.49 1.19
N ALA A 204 10.42 -2.49 1.18
CA ALA A 204 10.48 -3.58 0.22
C ALA A 204 10.48 -3.20 -1.28
N PRO A 205 9.70 -2.22 -1.79
CA PRO A 205 9.74 -1.88 -3.22
C PRO A 205 11.15 -1.47 -3.67
N THR A 206 11.76 -0.51 -2.95
CA THR A 206 13.13 -0.08 -3.20
C THR A 206 14.17 -1.15 -2.92
N SER A 207 13.99 -1.96 -1.87
CA SER A 207 14.92 -3.04 -1.55
C SER A 207 14.96 -4.13 -2.64
N LEU A 208 13.81 -4.54 -3.19
CA LEU A 208 13.74 -5.55 -4.25
C LEU A 208 14.60 -5.14 -5.46
N LEU A 209 14.47 -3.90 -5.92
CA LEU A 209 15.19 -3.37 -7.07
C LEU A 209 16.65 -3.03 -6.77
N THR A 210 16.93 -2.35 -5.66
CA THR A 210 18.25 -1.77 -5.39
C THR A 210 19.18 -2.68 -4.58
N ILE A 211 18.64 -3.66 -3.86
CA ILE A 211 19.40 -4.53 -2.96
C ILE A 211 19.29 -5.99 -3.40
N ILE A 212 18.10 -6.57 -3.43
CA ILE A 212 17.90 -8.01 -3.60
C ILE A 212 18.29 -8.48 -5.01
N ALA A 213 17.70 -7.88 -6.05
CA ALA A 213 17.97 -8.23 -7.44
C ALA A 213 19.46 -8.11 -7.81
N PRO A 214 20.16 -6.98 -7.57
CA PRO A 214 21.56 -6.86 -7.93
C PRO A 214 22.45 -7.76 -7.07
N SER A 215 22.13 -7.99 -5.80
CA SER A 215 22.89 -8.92 -4.95
C SER A 215 22.78 -10.38 -5.42
N ALA A 216 21.59 -10.79 -5.90
CA ALA A 216 21.39 -12.11 -6.48
C ALA A 216 22.21 -12.31 -7.77
N LEU A 217 22.24 -11.31 -8.66
CA LEU A 217 23.06 -11.36 -9.88
C LEU A 217 24.56 -11.34 -9.58
N VAL A 218 25.00 -10.53 -8.61
CA VAL A 218 26.38 -10.57 -8.11
C VAL A 218 26.72 -11.97 -7.64
N LEU A 219 25.90 -12.56 -6.75
CA LEU A 219 26.11 -13.88 -6.18
C LEU A 219 26.18 -14.99 -7.25
N LEU A 220 25.34 -14.93 -8.29
CA LEU A 220 25.38 -15.85 -9.43
C LEU A 220 26.71 -15.73 -10.20
N ALA A 221 27.18 -14.51 -10.40
CA ALA A 221 28.38 -14.20 -11.15
C ALA A 221 29.68 -14.39 -10.34
N LEU A 222 29.60 -14.47 -9.01
CA LEU A 222 30.76 -14.71 -8.16
C LEU A 222 31.49 -16.00 -8.62
N PRO A 223 32.81 -15.96 -8.78
CA PRO A 223 33.62 -17.17 -8.90
C PRO A 223 33.73 -17.80 -7.51
N VAL A 224 32.64 -18.41 -7.05
CA VAL A 224 32.57 -19.21 -5.82
C VAL A 224 33.38 -20.49 -6.02
N TYR A 225 33.78 -21.14 -4.93
CA TYR A 225 34.38 -22.50 -4.88
C TYR A 225 33.69 -23.54 -5.77
N GLN A 226 32.41 -23.34 -6.08
CA GLN A 226 31.60 -24.24 -6.91
C GLN A 226 31.71 -23.86 -8.39
N LYS A 227 32.43 -24.69 -9.16
CA LYS A 227 32.47 -24.58 -10.64
C LYS A 227 31.12 -24.87 -11.30
N ASN A 228 30.23 -25.60 -10.61
CA ASN A 228 28.95 -26.03 -11.16
C ASN A 228 27.87 -24.95 -11.03
N LEU A 229 27.28 -24.55 -12.16
CA LEU A 229 26.17 -23.60 -12.27
C LEU A 229 24.98 -23.98 -11.36
N LYS A 230 24.68 -25.28 -11.22
CA LYS A 230 23.61 -25.79 -10.34
C LYS A 230 23.77 -25.31 -8.90
N ASN A 231 24.98 -25.39 -8.36
CA ASN A 231 25.21 -25.02 -6.97
C ASN A 231 25.21 -23.50 -6.78
N LYS A 232 25.62 -22.73 -7.81
CA LYS A 232 25.48 -21.27 -7.82
C LYS A 232 24.01 -20.86 -7.77
N ILE A 233 23.17 -21.45 -8.63
CA ILE A 233 21.72 -21.21 -8.63
C ILE A 233 21.13 -21.58 -7.27
N LEU A 234 21.49 -22.74 -6.71
CA LEU A 234 21.00 -23.14 -5.38
C LEU A 234 21.42 -22.14 -4.29
N THR A 235 22.63 -21.58 -4.36
CA THR A 235 23.11 -20.57 -3.41
C THR A 235 22.32 -19.26 -3.53
N VAL A 236 21.99 -18.85 -4.76
CA VAL A 236 21.10 -17.69 -5.01
C VAL A 236 19.70 -17.96 -4.49
N VAL A 237 19.13 -19.14 -4.76
CA VAL A 237 17.82 -19.54 -4.24
C VAL A 237 17.81 -19.52 -2.70
N TRP A 238 18.87 -19.99 -2.04
CA TRP A 238 18.98 -19.90 -0.58
C TRP A 238 19.03 -18.46 -0.07
N PHE A 239 19.82 -17.60 -0.73
CA PHE A 239 19.90 -16.18 -0.37
C PHE A 239 18.51 -15.53 -0.46
N LEU A 240 17.84 -15.71 -1.61
CA LEU A 240 16.52 -15.17 -1.88
C LEU A 240 15.46 -15.72 -0.93
N ALA A 241 15.41 -17.05 -0.74
CA ALA A 241 14.43 -17.68 0.13
C ALA A 241 14.56 -17.20 1.58
N LEU A 242 15.79 -17.12 2.11
CA LEU A 242 15.99 -16.67 3.49
C LEU A 242 15.73 -15.17 3.65
N ALA A 243 16.21 -14.33 2.72
CA ALA A 243 15.93 -12.90 2.75
C ALA A 243 14.42 -12.62 2.66
N SER A 244 13.71 -13.30 1.75
CA SER A 244 12.26 -13.18 1.60
C SER A 244 11.50 -13.72 2.80
N ALA A 245 11.96 -14.80 3.45
CA ALA A 245 11.32 -15.32 4.66
C ALA A 245 11.42 -14.31 5.81
N ILE A 246 12.60 -13.73 6.04
CA ILE A 246 12.80 -12.66 7.04
C ILE A 246 12.02 -11.40 6.66
N GLY A 247 11.97 -11.06 5.37
CA GLY A 247 11.29 -9.89 4.82
C GLY A 247 9.81 -10.09 4.47
N LEU A 248 9.20 -11.21 4.86
CA LEU A 248 7.90 -11.66 4.32
C LEU A 248 6.78 -10.66 4.56
N ALA A 249 6.70 -10.07 5.76
CA ALA A 249 5.72 -9.01 6.06
C ALA A 249 5.90 -7.76 5.18
N GLY A 250 7.16 -7.42 4.84
CA GLY A 250 7.48 -6.33 3.92
C GLY A 250 7.08 -6.66 2.49
N ILE A 251 7.36 -7.87 2.02
CA ILE A 251 6.94 -8.35 0.69
C ILE A 251 5.42 -8.35 0.56
N TYR A 252 4.70 -8.82 1.59
CA TYR A 252 3.24 -8.79 1.59
C TYR A 252 2.69 -7.37 1.43
N THR A 253 3.31 -6.39 2.10
CA THR A 253 2.97 -4.97 1.95
C THR A 253 3.14 -4.49 0.50
N VAL A 254 4.23 -4.87 -0.17
CA VAL A 254 4.44 -4.56 -1.59
C VAL A 254 3.40 -5.20 -2.49
N ILE A 255 3.03 -6.46 -2.20
CA ILE A 255 2.04 -7.16 -3.01
C ILE A 255 0.70 -6.44 -2.96
N LEU A 256 0.27 -6.05 -1.76
CA LEU A 256 -0.96 -5.29 -1.58
C LEU A 256 -0.90 -3.92 -2.25
N GLN A 257 0.20 -3.17 -2.11
CA GLN A 257 0.30 -1.81 -2.65
C GLN A 257 0.51 -1.75 -4.17
N ASN A 258 1.42 -2.57 -4.72
CA ASN A 258 1.84 -2.43 -6.12
C ASN A 258 1.02 -3.29 -7.09
N PHE A 259 0.60 -4.50 -6.68
CA PHE A 259 -0.15 -5.40 -7.57
C PHE A 259 -1.66 -5.34 -7.34
N LEU A 260 -2.09 -5.02 -6.12
CA LEU A 260 -3.50 -4.95 -5.75
C LEU A 260 -3.96 -3.53 -5.42
N GLY A 261 -3.08 -2.53 -5.48
CA GLY A 261 -3.32 -1.13 -5.14
C GLY A 261 -3.01 -0.18 -6.30
N SER A 262 -2.49 1.01 -6.00
CA SER A 262 -2.36 2.10 -6.98
C SER A 262 -1.20 2.00 -7.97
N GLY A 263 -0.27 1.05 -7.78
CA GLY A 263 0.95 0.92 -8.57
C GLY A 263 0.75 0.50 -10.04
N GLY A 264 -0.47 0.15 -10.43
CA GLY A 264 -0.81 -0.26 -11.81
C GLY A 264 -1.00 0.91 -12.79
N ASP A 265 -1.22 2.13 -12.32
CA ASP A 265 -1.52 3.25 -13.20
C ASP A 265 -0.28 3.71 -13.97
N ALA A 266 -0.45 3.92 -15.27
CA ALA A 266 0.56 4.58 -16.08
C ALA A 266 0.70 6.03 -15.61
N CYS A 267 1.89 6.42 -15.20
CA CYS A 267 2.22 7.84 -15.10
C CYS A 267 2.08 8.47 -16.51
N GLN A 268 2.00 9.78 -16.63
CA GLN A 268 2.10 10.44 -17.95
C GLN A 268 3.24 11.48 -17.95
N SER A 269 3.86 11.69 -16.79
CA SER A 269 4.86 12.74 -16.60
C SER A 269 6.27 12.24 -16.94
N PRO A 270 7.09 13.05 -17.66
CA PRO A 270 8.48 12.73 -17.97
C PRO A 270 9.36 12.40 -16.76
N GLU A 271 8.99 12.88 -15.56
CA GLU A 271 9.68 12.60 -14.31
C GLU A 271 9.63 11.10 -13.93
N CYS A 272 8.54 10.40 -14.28
CA CYS A 272 8.35 8.99 -13.96
C CYS A 272 9.21 8.04 -14.80
N TRP A 273 9.55 8.40 -16.03
CA TRP A 273 10.37 7.59 -16.95
C TRP A 273 11.84 8.03 -16.93
N GLY A 274 12.10 9.19 -16.35
CA GLY A 274 13.38 9.86 -16.31
C GLY A 274 13.68 10.59 -17.62
N ILE A 275 14.06 11.86 -17.52
CA ILE A 275 14.56 12.61 -18.67
C ILE A 275 16.02 12.22 -18.89
N TYR A 276 16.24 11.11 -19.61
CA TYR A 276 17.57 10.66 -20.00
C TYR A 276 18.00 11.36 -21.31
N PRO A 277 19.25 11.85 -21.42
CA PRO A 277 20.40 11.71 -20.51
C PRO A 277 20.54 12.81 -19.43
N LYS A 278 19.69 13.84 -19.43
CA LYS A 278 19.79 15.01 -18.52
C LYS A 278 19.89 14.59 -17.06
N HIS A 279 19.03 13.67 -16.61
CA HIS A 279 19.04 13.13 -15.26
C HIS A 279 20.37 12.44 -14.91
N LEU A 280 20.95 11.68 -15.83
CA LEU A 280 22.23 11.02 -15.59
C LEU A 280 23.35 12.06 -15.36
N ILE A 281 23.43 13.09 -16.21
CA ILE A 281 24.44 14.17 -16.12
C ILE A 281 24.27 14.98 -14.84
N VAL A 282 23.03 15.27 -14.44
CA VAL A 282 22.74 16.08 -13.25
C VAL A 282 23.08 15.36 -11.96
N TRP A 283 22.77 14.06 -11.88
CA TRP A 283 22.80 13.31 -10.63
C TRP A 283 24.07 12.47 -10.42
N MET A 284 24.75 12.05 -11.49
CA MET A 284 26.02 11.32 -11.39
C MET A 284 27.20 12.27 -11.21
N SER A 285 28.21 11.84 -10.45
CA SER A 285 29.49 12.56 -10.40
C SER A 285 30.27 12.34 -11.69
N PHE A 286 30.85 13.41 -12.24
CA PHE A 286 31.79 13.30 -13.38
C PHE A 286 33.06 12.51 -13.02
N LEU A 287 33.41 12.40 -11.73
CA LEU A 287 34.57 11.65 -11.27
C LEU A 287 34.39 10.14 -11.47
N THR A 288 33.16 9.62 -11.39
CA THR A 288 32.87 8.19 -11.55
C THR A 288 33.25 7.65 -12.93
N PRO A 289 32.76 8.21 -14.06
CA PRO A 289 33.16 7.73 -15.38
C PRO A 289 34.66 7.94 -15.63
N ILE A 290 35.24 9.06 -15.18
CA ILE A 290 36.68 9.33 -15.36
C ILE A 290 37.53 8.26 -14.67
N ILE A 291 37.28 7.97 -13.39
CA ILE A 291 38.07 6.98 -12.65
C ILE A 291 37.88 5.58 -13.21
N LEU A 292 36.65 5.24 -13.63
CA LEU A 292 36.36 3.96 -14.26
C LEU A 292 37.12 3.79 -15.58
N ILE A 293 37.11 4.81 -16.45
CA ILE A 293 37.84 4.79 -17.73
C ILE A 293 39.34 4.69 -17.46
N ALA A 294 39.89 5.49 -16.55
CA ALA A 294 41.32 5.48 -16.21
C ALA A 294 41.79 4.08 -15.76
N PHE A 295 41.06 3.44 -14.83
CA PHE A 295 41.41 2.09 -14.38
C PHE A 295 41.13 1.01 -15.42
N SER A 296 40.14 1.20 -16.30
CA SER A 296 39.89 0.28 -17.41
C SER A 296 41.04 0.29 -18.41
N VAL A 297 41.47 1.48 -18.85
CA VAL A 297 42.64 1.66 -19.73
C VAL A 297 43.88 1.05 -19.08
N LEU A 298 44.16 1.40 -17.83
CA LEU A 298 45.31 0.86 -17.09
C LEU A 298 45.28 -0.67 -17.01
N ALA A 299 44.14 -1.27 -16.67
CA ALA A 299 44.00 -2.71 -16.56
C ALA A 299 44.14 -3.42 -17.92
N ILE A 300 43.60 -2.84 -18.99
CA ILE A 300 43.74 -3.34 -20.37
C ILE A 300 45.20 -3.28 -20.81
N SER A 301 45.87 -2.12 -20.64
CA SER A 301 47.29 -1.97 -20.98
C SER A 301 48.14 -3.02 -20.25
N ILE A 302 47.93 -3.21 -18.94
CA ILE A 302 48.67 -4.23 -18.18
C ILE A 302 48.32 -5.64 -18.64
N LYS A 303 47.07 -5.94 -19.04
CA LYS A 303 46.71 -7.24 -19.61
C LYS A 303 47.49 -7.52 -20.90
N LEU A 304 47.64 -6.52 -21.77
CA LEU A 304 48.38 -6.63 -23.03
C LEU A 304 49.86 -6.95 -22.77
N PHE A 305 50.47 -6.32 -21.77
CA PHE A 305 51.89 -6.58 -21.41
C PHE A 305 52.11 -7.78 -20.48
N LYS A 306 51.15 -8.11 -19.62
CA LYS A 306 51.25 -9.16 -18.59
C LYS A 306 49.96 -9.97 -18.54
N ARG A 307 49.97 -11.14 -19.19
CA ARG A 307 48.84 -12.09 -19.31
C ARG A 307 48.24 -12.61 -17.98
N LYS A 308 48.81 -12.28 -16.82
CA LYS A 308 48.35 -12.75 -15.49
C LYS A 308 47.20 -11.92 -14.88
N THR A 309 46.75 -10.83 -15.53
CA THR A 309 45.63 -10.03 -15.00
C THR A 309 44.29 -10.76 -15.10
N GLN A 310 43.54 -10.78 -13.99
CA GLN A 310 42.22 -11.42 -13.93
C GLN A 310 41.13 -10.42 -14.36
N MET A 311 41.05 -10.10 -15.65
CA MET A 311 40.10 -9.09 -16.14
C MET A 311 38.63 -9.45 -15.90
N LEU A 312 38.27 -10.72 -15.73
CA LEU A 312 36.88 -11.13 -15.46
C LEU A 312 36.46 -10.94 -13.99
N SER A 313 37.35 -10.42 -13.12
CA SER A 313 37.03 -10.20 -11.70
C SER A 313 35.92 -9.16 -11.48
N PHE A 314 35.73 -8.22 -12.42
CA PHE A 314 34.68 -7.20 -12.33
C PHE A 314 33.29 -7.72 -12.71
N LEU A 315 33.19 -8.90 -13.35
CA LEU A 315 31.92 -9.43 -13.88
C LEU A 315 30.79 -9.45 -12.84
N PRO A 316 31.01 -9.84 -11.56
CA PRO A 316 29.94 -9.78 -10.56
C PRO A 316 29.38 -8.37 -10.34
N ALA A 317 30.25 -7.36 -10.28
CA ALA A 317 29.81 -5.97 -10.11
C ALA A 317 29.06 -5.47 -11.37
N PHE A 318 29.55 -5.84 -12.56
CA PHE A 318 28.86 -5.52 -13.81
C PHE A 318 27.47 -6.17 -13.91
N MET A 319 27.33 -7.43 -13.48
CA MET A 319 26.03 -8.10 -13.45
C MET A 319 25.04 -7.42 -12.48
N GLY A 320 25.51 -6.89 -11.35
CA GLY A 320 24.69 -6.05 -10.48
C GLY A 320 24.28 -4.72 -11.14
N PHE A 321 25.21 -4.08 -11.86
CA PHE A 321 24.93 -2.84 -12.61
C PHE A 321 23.86 -3.02 -13.70
N ILE A 322 23.83 -4.18 -14.37
CA ILE A 322 22.86 -4.48 -15.44
C ILE A 322 21.41 -4.32 -14.95
N VAL A 323 21.11 -4.59 -13.67
CA VAL A 323 19.75 -4.40 -13.14
C VAL A 323 19.27 -2.96 -13.33
N PHE A 324 20.13 -1.99 -13.02
CA PHE A 324 19.80 -0.57 -13.11
C PHE A 324 19.75 -0.07 -14.54
N PHE A 325 20.66 -0.56 -15.39
CA PHE A 325 20.64 -0.26 -16.81
C PHE A 325 19.36 -0.78 -17.47
N ALA A 326 19.01 -2.06 -17.20
CA ALA A 326 17.80 -2.67 -17.71
C ALA A 326 16.55 -1.95 -17.21
N TYR A 327 16.48 -1.65 -15.91
CA TYR A 327 15.35 -0.90 -15.35
C TYR A 327 15.22 0.49 -16.00
N ALA A 328 16.30 1.27 -16.10
CA ALA A 328 16.25 2.59 -16.71
C ALA A 328 15.86 2.53 -18.19
N LEU A 329 16.38 1.55 -18.94
CA LEU A 329 16.02 1.32 -20.33
C LEU A 329 14.54 0.95 -20.49
N LEU A 330 14.05 -0.01 -19.70
CA LEU A 330 12.66 -0.44 -19.74
C LEU A 330 11.70 0.67 -19.33
N ALA A 331 12.07 1.50 -18.34
CA ALA A 331 11.31 2.67 -17.93
C ALA A 331 11.26 3.73 -19.05
N ASN A 332 12.40 4.03 -19.67
CA ASN A 332 12.50 4.96 -20.80
C ASN A 332 11.75 4.48 -22.05
N LEU A 333 11.64 3.15 -22.24
CA LEU A 333 10.84 2.53 -23.30
C LEU A 333 9.36 2.34 -22.92
N HIS A 334 8.94 2.83 -21.75
CA HIS A 334 7.59 2.70 -21.21
C HIS A 334 7.08 1.25 -21.00
N LEU A 335 7.97 0.26 -20.99
CA LEU A 335 7.61 -1.17 -20.85
C LEU A 335 7.28 -1.56 -19.40
N ILE A 336 7.64 -0.73 -18.43
CA ILE A 336 7.40 -0.94 -17.00
C ILE A 336 6.79 0.30 -16.32
N ASN A 337 5.92 1.03 -17.03
CA ASN A 337 5.37 2.31 -16.58
C ASN A 337 4.85 2.33 -15.14
N GLY A 338 4.05 1.33 -14.73
CA GLY A 338 3.55 1.25 -13.36
C GLY A 338 4.66 1.10 -12.32
N ALA A 339 5.64 0.23 -12.59
CA ALA A 339 6.81 0.08 -11.72
C ALA A 339 7.66 1.36 -11.67
N ALA A 340 7.84 2.02 -12.82
CA ALA A 340 8.60 3.26 -12.94
C ALA A 340 7.95 4.42 -12.17
N ASN A 341 6.62 4.52 -12.20
CA ASN A 341 5.83 5.48 -11.44
C ASN A 341 6.06 5.36 -9.92
N VAL A 342 6.09 4.12 -9.40
CA VAL A 342 6.32 3.88 -7.97
C VAL A 342 7.78 4.14 -7.58
N MET A 343 8.71 3.75 -8.45
CA MET A 343 10.12 3.64 -8.09
C MET A 343 10.97 4.86 -8.45
N PHE A 344 10.55 5.69 -9.42
CA PHE A 344 11.27 6.84 -9.97
C PHE A 344 12.72 6.53 -10.38
N PRO A 345 13.08 6.61 -11.66
CA PRO A 345 14.41 6.21 -12.12
C PRO A 345 15.60 6.94 -11.48
N THR A 346 15.41 8.16 -11.01
CA THR A 346 16.41 8.92 -10.23
C THR A 346 16.79 8.26 -8.89
N ARG A 347 15.87 7.49 -8.26
CA ARG A 347 16.12 6.83 -6.96
C ARG A 347 17.15 5.70 -7.04
N ILE A 348 17.51 5.20 -8.22
CA ILE A 348 18.45 4.08 -8.37
C ILE A 348 19.91 4.54 -8.60
N PHE A 349 20.13 5.82 -8.91
CA PHE A 349 21.45 6.28 -9.37
C PHE A 349 22.55 6.17 -8.33
N TRP A 350 22.24 6.29 -7.03
CA TRP A 350 23.23 6.05 -5.97
C TRP A 350 23.75 4.61 -6.02
N ALA A 351 22.87 3.64 -6.29
CA ALA A 351 23.23 2.22 -6.39
C ALA A 351 24.00 1.94 -7.69
N ALA A 352 23.57 2.51 -8.82
CA ALA A 352 24.30 2.43 -10.08
C ALA A 352 25.74 2.99 -9.92
N ASN A 353 25.89 4.13 -9.26
CA ASN A 353 27.19 4.74 -8.96
C ASN A 353 28.07 3.83 -8.09
N LEU A 354 27.51 3.22 -7.03
CA LEU A 354 28.21 2.24 -6.21
C LEU A 354 28.77 1.09 -7.04
N PHE A 355 27.99 0.54 -7.97
CA PHE A 355 28.43 -0.57 -8.81
C PHE A 355 29.50 -0.18 -9.83
N LEU A 356 29.43 1.01 -10.42
CA LEU A 356 30.50 1.53 -11.29
C LEU A 356 31.82 1.65 -10.53
N LEU A 357 31.79 2.16 -9.30
CA LEU A 357 32.98 2.25 -8.45
C LEU A 357 33.44 0.88 -7.94
N LEU A 358 32.52 -0.08 -7.79
CA LEU A 358 32.86 -1.46 -7.46
C LEU A 358 33.61 -2.15 -8.61
N ILE A 359 33.22 -1.88 -9.87
CA ILE A 359 33.98 -2.30 -11.07
C ILE A 359 35.39 -1.71 -11.01
N THR A 360 35.52 -0.40 -10.72
CA THR A 360 36.81 0.26 -10.55
C THR A 360 37.67 -0.41 -9.47
N ALA A 361 37.08 -0.76 -8.32
CA ALA A 361 37.79 -1.47 -7.24
C ALA A 361 38.32 -2.85 -7.69
N HIS A 362 37.56 -3.59 -8.50
CA HIS A 362 38.00 -4.88 -9.06
C HIS A 362 39.13 -4.71 -10.08
N LEU A 363 39.03 -3.71 -10.96
CA LEU A 363 40.08 -3.38 -11.93
C LEU A 363 41.37 -3.00 -11.20
N PHE A 364 41.28 -2.14 -10.18
CA PHE A 364 42.43 -1.80 -9.33
C PHE A 364 43.04 -3.05 -8.68
N ARG A 365 42.22 -3.95 -8.11
CA ARG A 365 42.72 -5.19 -7.49
C ARG A 365 43.49 -6.04 -8.49
N SER A 366 42.99 -6.16 -9.71
CA SER A 366 43.64 -6.92 -10.79
C SER A 366 45.00 -6.32 -11.15
N VAL A 367 45.14 -5.00 -11.14
CA VAL A 367 46.40 -4.29 -11.37
C VAL A 367 47.35 -4.42 -10.17
N ASN A 368 46.86 -4.25 -8.94
CA ASN A 368 47.62 -4.35 -7.69
C ASN A 368 48.27 -5.73 -7.50
N LYS A 369 47.57 -6.81 -7.87
CA LYS A 369 48.13 -8.17 -7.87
C LYS A 369 49.37 -8.32 -8.74
N VAL A 370 49.50 -7.53 -9.80
CA VAL A 370 50.60 -7.62 -10.77
C VAL A 370 51.71 -6.60 -10.47
N LEU A 371 51.35 -5.41 -9.98
CA LEU A 371 52.26 -4.27 -9.76
C LEU A 371 52.01 -3.60 -8.39
N PRO A 372 52.28 -4.27 -7.26
CA PRO A 372 51.90 -3.75 -5.93
C PRO A 372 52.63 -2.44 -5.54
N LYS A 373 53.90 -2.28 -5.93
CA LYS A 373 54.67 -1.05 -5.63
C LYS A 373 54.15 0.16 -6.41
N ILE A 374 53.86 -0.02 -7.70
CA ILE A 374 53.37 1.05 -8.59
C ILE A 374 51.95 1.43 -8.18
N THR A 375 51.11 0.45 -7.83
CA THR A 375 49.74 0.74 -7.40
C THR A 375 49.64 1.50 -6.09
N MET A 376 50.64 1.43 -5.21
CA MET A 376 50.73 2.31 -4.06
C MET A 376 50.86 3.78 -4.50
N LEU A 377 51.80 4.09 -5.41
CA LEU A 377 51.95 5.44 -5.97
C LEU A 377 50.68 5.90 -6.70
N ILE A 378 50.09 5.04 -7.54
CA ILE A 378 48.83 5.33 -8.23
C ILE A 378 47.72 5.62 -7.21
N SER A 379 47.64 4.87 -6.10
CA SER A 379 46.62 5.11 -5.08
C SER A 379 46.78 6.46 -4.39
N ILE A 380 48.02 6.89 -4.10
CA ILE A 380 48.30 8.22 -3.53
C ILE A 380 47.93 9.30 -4.54
N MET A 381 48.42 9.22 -5.79
CA MET A 381 48.12 10.18 -6.84
C MET A 381 46.62 10.29 -7.09
N THR A 382 45.91 9.17 -7.19
CA THR A 382 44.46 9.15 -7.40
C THR A 382 43.74 9.83 -6.24
N THR A 383 44.16 9.56 -4.99
CA THR A 383 43.59 10.20 -3.80
C THR A 383 43.80 11.72 -3.84
N VAL A 384 45.01 12.17 -4.18
CA VAL A 384 45.37 13.60 -4.27
C VAL A 384 44.58 14.29 -5.38
N VAL A 385 44.50 13.70 -6.58
CA VAL A 385 43.77 14.27 -7.72
C VAL A 385 42.29 14.35 -7.43
N VAL A 386 41.69 13.29 -6.88
CA VAL A 386 40.26 13.30 -6.50
C VAL A 386 40.01 14.30 -5.38
N GLY A 387 40.86 14.34 -4.36
CA GLY A 387 40.77 15.33 -3.27
C GLY A 387 40.85 16.76 -3.80
N TYR A 388 41.82 17.05 -4.68
CA TYR A 388 41.97 18.34 -5.34
C TYR A 388 40.74 18.68 -6.19
N ALA A 389 40.24 17.74 -7.00
CA ALA A 389 39.05 17.95 -7.82
C ALA A 389 37.80 18.28 -6.97
N ILE A 390 37.65 17.63 -5.80
CA ILE A 390 36.57 17.92 -4.85
C ILE A 390 36.74 19.32 -4.23
N LEU A 391 37.96 19.74 -3.93
CA LEU A 391 38.23 21.07 -3.37
C LEU A 391 38.00 22.19 -4.39
N VAL A 392 38.42 21.98 -5.65
CA VAL A 392 38.26 22.97 -6.73
C VAL A 392 36.82 23.03 -7.23
N TYR A 393 36.14 21.88 -7.32
CA TYR A 393 34.76 21.77 -7.75
C TYR A 393 33.91 21.18 -6.63
N PRO A 394 33.67 21.93 -5.54
CA PRO A 394 32.88 21.45 -4.43
C PRO A 394 31.49 21.02 -4.94
N PRO A 395 31.01 19.83 -4.55
CA PRO A 395 29.73 19.35 -5.03
C PRO A 395 28.62 20.27 -4.55
N ASN A 396 27.91 20.89 -5.49
CA ASN A 396 26.65 21.55 -5.17
C ASN A 396 25.59 20.45 -4.94
N ILE A 397 25.34 20.10 -3.69
CA ILE A 397 24.26 19.19 -3.31
C ILE A 397 22.96 19.96 -3.52
N HIS A 398 22.25 19.60 -4.59
CA HIS A 398 21.06 20.31 -5.02
C HIS A 398 20.02 20.28 -3.90
N LYS A 399 19.66 21.48 -3.43
CA LYS A 399 18.53 21.69 -2.53
C LYS A 399 17.35 22.01 -3.42
N ASP A 400 16.51 21.04 -3.66
CA ASP A 400 15.26 21.32 -4.34
C ASP A 400 14.24 21.73 -3.30
N VAL A 401 14.30 23.01 -2.94
CA VAL A 401 13.33 23.64 -2.03
C VAL A 401 11.97 23.78 -2.73
N ILE A 402 11.95 23.72 -4.07
CA ILE A 402 10.76 23.97 -4.90
C ILE A 402 9.80 22.76 -4.87
N ASN A 403 10.33 21.56 -4.61
CA ASN A 403 9.53 20.35 -4.37
C ASN A 403 9.01 20.22 -2.92
N ILE A 404 9.23 21.21 -2.04
CA ILE A 404 8.55 21.32 -0.75
C ILE A 404 7.20 22.01 -1.01
N ASP A 405 6.09 21.33 -0.73
CA ASP A 405 4.70 21.79 -1.00
C ASP A 405 4.40 23.25 -0.51
N PRO A 406 3.40 23.96 -1.05
CA PRO A 406 3.48 25.37 -1.47
C PRO A 406 2.89 26.34 -0.42
N VAL A 407 2.99 26.02 0.88
CA VAL A 407 2.24 26.73 1.95
C VAL A 407 3.10 27.17 3.13
N ASP A 408 4.43 26.97 3.10
CA ASP A 408 5.26 27.21 4.29
C ASP A 408 4.72 26.48 5.54
N SER A 409 3.96 25.40 5.37
CA SER A 409 3.17 24.74 6.44
C SER A 409 4.02 24.31 7.62
N TYR A 410 5.31 24.04 7.39
CA TYR A 410 6.29 23.74 8.41
C TYR A 410 6.45 24.87 9.45
N LYS A 411 6.27 26.14 9.05
CA LYS A 411 6.31 27.31 9.95
C LYS A 411 5.17 27.33 10.96
N PHE A 412 4.12 26.56 10.73
CA PHE A 412 2.92 26.49 11.60
C PHE A 412 2.85 25.19 12.38
N THR A 413 3.35 24.11 11.77
CA THR A 413 3.05 22.75 12.21
C THR A 413 4.20 22.05 12.92
N ILE A 414 5.46 22.28 12.51
CA ILE A 414 6.61 21.54 13.03
C ILE A 414 7.29 22.35 14.13
N ASP A 415 7.29 21.86 15.37
CA ASP A 415 7.90 22.55 16.54
C ASP A 415 9.31 23.09 16.28
N LYS A 416 10.16 22.28 15.61
CA LYS A 416 11.54 22.68 15.25
C LYS A 416 11.60 23.93 14.36
N TYR A 417 10.60 24.15 13.51
CA TYR A 417 10.55 25.21 12.51
C TYR A 417 9.42 26.22 12.75
N LYS A 418 8.65 26.07 13.84
CA LYS A 418 7.43 26.82 14.06
C LYS A 418 7.76 28.28 14.35
N THR A 419 7.32 29.17 13.47
CA THR A 419 7.47 30.62 13.60
C THR A 419 6.14 31.37 13.65
N SER A 420 5.02 30.67 13.47
CA SER A 420 3.68 31.25 13.28
C SER A 420 2.61 30.34 13.91
N GLU A 421 1.44 30.88 14.23
CA GLU A 421 0.40 30.12 14.92
C GLU A 421 -0.51 29.35 13.96
N LEU A 422 -0.95 28.17 14.38
CA LEU A 422 -1.70 27.26 13.52
C LEU A 422 -3.04 27.86 13.04
N ASN A 423 -3.66 28.73 13.85
CA ASN A 423 -4.93 29.36 13.53
C ASN A 423 -4.87 30.27 12.29
N GLU A 424 -3.67 30.70 11.89
CA GLU A 424 -3.45 31.49 10.68
C GLU A 424 -3.70 30.69 9.37
N ILE A 425 -3.64 29.36 9.44
CA ILE A 425 -3.85 28.45 8.28
C ILE A 425 -5.02 27.46 8.48
N VAL A 426 -5.41 27.16 9.72
CA VAL A 426 -6.57 26.32 10.06
C VAL A 426 -7.50 27.10 10.99
N PRO A 427 -8.74 27.44 10.57
CA PRO A 427 -9.65 28.20 11.42
C PRO A 427 -9.92 27.54 12.77
N GLU A 428 -10.03 28.33 13.83
CA GLU A 428 -10.20 27.84 15.22
C GLU A 428 -11.45 26.97 15.43
N TRP A 429 -12.49 27.17 14.60
CA TRP A 429 -13.72 26.38 14.67
C TRP A 429 -13.60 24.98 14.07
N ILE A 430 -12.48 24.65 13.42
CA ILE A 430 -12.18 23.29 12.94
C ILE A 430 -11.64 22.46 14.12
N PRO A 431 -12.35 21.41 14.57
CA PRO A 431 -11.94 20.65 15.75
C PRO A 431 -10.87 19.61 15.38
N ILE A 432 -9.61 20.03 15.24
CA ILE A 432 -8.49 19.16 14.80
C ILE A 432 -8.27 17.92 15.68
N HIS A 433 -8.81 17.89 16.90
CA HIS A 433 -8.72 16.75 17.82
C HIS A 433 -9.89 15.77 17.74
N GLU A 434 -10.94 16.10 17.00
CA GLU A 434 -12.09 15.23 16.80
C GLU A 434 -11.70 14.03 15.94
N VAL A 435 -12.04 12.82 16.37
CA VAL A 435 -11.62 11.56 15.72
C VAL A 435 -12.76 10.83 15.03
N ASN A 436 -13.99 11.30 15.22
CA ASN A 436 -15.21 10.66 14.73
C ASN A 436 -15.76 11.31 13.44
N TRP A 437 -15.02 12.26 12.87
CA TRP A 437 -15.33 12.90 11.59
C TRP A 437 -14.10 12.90 10.69
N ARG A 438 -14.30 12.98 9.38
CA ARG A 438 -13.21 13.15 8.41
C ARG A 438 -13.14 14.58 7.90
N LEU A 439 -11.91 15.00 7.58
CA LEU A 439 -11.64 16.06 6.62
C LEU A 439 -11.57 15.45 5.22
N ASP A 440 -12.29 16.02 4.26
CA ASP A 440 -11.97 15.84 2.84
C ASP A 440 -11.21 17.06 2.31
N THR A 441 -10.17 16.81 1.53
CA THR A 441 -9.41 17.87 0.85
C THR A 441 -8.76 17.29 -0.40
N PHE A 442 -8.74 18.09 -1.47
CA PHE A 442 -7.97 17.76 -2.66
C PHE A 442 -6.62 18.46 -2.73
N ASN A 443 -6.32 19.33 -1.78
CA ASN A 443 -5.09 20.08 -1.73
C ASN A 443 -3.93 19.19 -1.22
N PRO A 444 -2.96 18.80 -2.08
CA PRO A 444 -1.81 18.01 -1.63
C PRO A 444 -1.04 18.77 -0.55
N GLY A 445 -0.99 20.10 -0.68
CA GLY A 445 -0.39 21.03 0.26
C GLY A 445 -1.01 21.07 1.63
N ILE A 446 -2.16 20.42 1.88
CA ILE A 446 -2.75 20.23 3.21
C ILE A 446 -2.65 18.77 3.65
N VAL A 447 -2.96 17.84 2.74
CA VAL A 447 -2.99 16.39 3.05
C VAL A 447 -1.66 15.86 3.56
N GLN A 448 -0.55 16.41 3.08
CA GLN A 448 0.79 16.04 3.52
C GLN A 448 0.98 16.18 5.04
N TRP A 449 0.51 17.27 5.64
CA TRP A 449 0.79 17.61 7.04
C TRP A 449 -0.44 17.57 7.95
N TRP A 450 -1.66 17.47 7.40
CA TRP A 450 -2.89 17.50 8.20
C TRP A 450 -2.83 16.54 9.39
N ASN A 451 -2.51 15.27 9.14
CA ASN A 451 -2.47 14.24 10.17
C ASN A 451 -1.20 14.23 11.03
N TYR A 452 -0.26 15.13 10.76
CA TYR A 452 0.81 15.41 11.71
C TYR A 452 0.29 16.24 12.89
N ILE A 453 -0.59 17.23 12.64
CA ILE A 453 -1.15 18.11 13.67
C ILE A 453 -2.54 17.72 14.17
N ALA A 454 -3.35 17.09 13.31
CA ALA A 454 -4.74 16.76 13.56
C ALA A 454 -4.90 15.27 13.85
N LYS A 455 -5.70 14.96 14.87
CA LYS A 455 -6.21 13.61 15.11
C LYS A 455 -7.38 13.28 14.20
N MET A 456 -8.04 14.29 13.63
CA MET A 456 -9.09 14.13 12.65
C MET A 456 -8.55 13.44 11.40
N PRO A 457 -9.04 12.24 11.07
CA PRO A 457 -8.57 11.54 9.89
C PRO A 457 -8.96 12.26 8.60
N SER A 458 -8.18 12.05 7.54
CA SER A 458 -8.47 12.52 6.19
C SER A 458 -9.05 11.36 5.35
N THR A 459 -9.96 11.68 4.43
CA THR A 459 -10.48 10.75 3.40
C THR A 459 -9.38 10.23 2.47
N ARG A 460 -8.28 10.97 2.33
CA ARG A 460 -7.13 10.55 1.52
C ARG A 460 -5.82 10.73 2.27
N GLY A 461 -4.92 9.78 2.07
CA GLY A 461 -3.52 9.92 2.46
C GLY A 461 -2.68 10.61 1.41
N TYR A 462 -1.49 11.06 1.80
CA TYR A 462 -0.52 11.59 0.85
C TYR A 462 -0.04 10.51 -0.12
N SER A 463 0.24 9.32 0.40
CA SER A 463 0.57 8.17 -0.43
C SER A 463 -0.65 7.28 -0.65
N ALA A 464 -0.90 6.96 -1.93
CA ALA A 464 -1.97 6.09 -2.37
C ALA A 464 -1.69 4.65 -1.95
N HIS A 465 -1.98 4.31 -0.69
CA HIS A 465 -1.90 2.94 -0.18
C HIS A 465 -3.26 2.23 0.08
N PRO A 466 -4.42 2.69 -0.41
CA PRO A 466 -5.62 1.86 -0.23
C PRO A 466 -5.47 0.54 -1.00
N LEU A 467 -6.08 -0.52 -0.46
CA LEU A 467 -6.39 -1.71 -1.25
C LEU A 467 -7.22 -1.29 -2.48
N GLY A 468 -7.07 -1.97 -3.61
CA GLY A 468 -7.65 -1.55 -4.89
C GLY A 468 -9.16 -1.27 -4.85
N THR A 469 -9.93 -1.96 -4.00
CA THR A 469 -11.37 -1.70 -3.79
C THR A 469 -11.64 -0.36 -3.12
N HIS A 470 -10.86 0.01 -2.10
CA HIS A 470 -11.03 1.30 -1.41
C HIS A 470 -10.60 2.47 -2.30
N ARG A 471 -9.62 2.25 -3.18
CA ARG A 471 -9.20 3.25 -4.16
C ARG A 471 -10.34 3.63 -5.10
N ASP A 472 -11.13 2.66 -5.54
CA ASP A 472 -12.28 2.91 -6.41
C ASP A 472 -13.37 3.73 -5.70
N TRP A 473 -13.64 3.45 -4.41
CA TRP A 473 -14.57 4.25 -3.62
C TRP A 473 -14.11 5.68 -3.41
N GLN A 474 -12.82 5.88 -3.13
CA GLN A 474 -12.24 7.21 -3.07
C GLN A 474 -12.37 7.90 -4.42
N TYR A 475 -12.03 7.24 -5.53
CA TYR A 475 -12.17 7.79 -6.88
C TYR A 475 -13.61 8.19 -7.18
N LEU A 476 -14.60 7.37 -6.80
CA LEU A 476 -16.01 7.70 -6.92
C LEU A 476 -16.38 8.96 -6.13
N LEU A 477 -15.87 9.13 -4.90
CA LEU A 477 -16.02 10.38 -4.14
C LEU A 477 -15.47 11.56 -4.93
N GLN A 478 -14.24 11.47 -5.45
CA GLN A 478 -13.62 12.56 -6.19
C GLN A 478 -14.40 12.89 -7.47
N TYR A 479 -14.71 11.87 -8.27
CA TYR A 479 -15.44 12.02 -9.53
C TYR A 479 -16.84 12.60 -9.34
N SER A 480 -17.52 12.21 -8.26
CA SER A 480 -18.89 12.67 -7.99
C SER A 480 -18.96 14.07 -7.37
N THR A 481 -17.89 14.52 -6.71
CA THR A 481 -17.87 15.80 -5.99
C THR A 481 -17.03 16.87 -6.69
N ARG A 482 -16.14 16.53 -7.63
CA ARG A 482 -15.20 17.47 -8.24
C ARG A 482 -15.40 17.50 -9.76
N ASN A 483 -16.12 18.52 -10.24
CA ASN A 483 -16.47 18.70 -11.67
C ASN A 483 -17.14 17.47 -12.31
N PRO A 484 -18.33 17.06 -11.82
CA PRO A 484 -19.06 15.97 -12.42
C PRO A 484 -19.41 16.29 -13.88
N ILE A 485 -19.17 15.33 -14.78
CA ILE A 485 -19.44 15.46 -16.23
C ILE A 485 -20.95 15.29 -16.54
N VAL A 486 -21.78 15.10 -15.51
CA VAL A 486 -23.19 14.75 -15.65
C VAL A 486 -24.06 16.02 -15.62
N GLU A 487 -24.92 16.17 -16.63
CA GLU A 487 -25.79 17.36 -16.77
C GLU A 487 -26.92 17.44 -15.72
N ASN A 488 -27.27 16.33 -15.07
CA ASN A 488 -28.34 16.29 -14.08
C ASN A 488 -27.85 16.73 -12.68
N GLU A 489 -28.19 17.96 -12.29
CA GLU A 489 -27.78 18.56 -11.01
C GLU A 489 -28.30 17.81 -9.77
N GLU A 490 -29.52 17.26 -9.82
CA GLU A 490 -30.11 16.52 -8.69
C GLU A 490 -29.38 15.20 -8.45
N LEU A 491 -29.05 14.49 -9.53
CA LEU A 491 -28.23 13.29 -9.50
C LEU A 491 -26.84 13.57 -8.89
N VAL A 492 -26.21 14.67 -9.31
CA VAL A 492 -24.92 15.12 -8.76
C VAL A 492 -25.04 15.41 -7.26
N LYS A 493 -26.05 16.19 -6.86
CA LYS A 493 -26.31 16.53 -5.44
C LYS A 493 -26.51 15.27 -4.61
N ASN A 494 -27.32 14.32 -5.11
CA ASN A 494 -27.62 13.08 -4.41
C ASN A 494 -26.39 12.19 -4.21
N ARG A 495 -25.56 12.03 -5.25
CA ARG A 495 -24.30 11.26 -5.16
C ARG A 495 -23.34 11.90 -4.16
N ALA A 496 -23.19 13.22 -4.22
CA ALA A 496 -22.33 13.95 -3.29
C ALA A 496 -22.78 13.76 -1.83
N LEU A 497 -24.08 13.93 -1.54
CA LEU A 497 -24.64 13.72 -0.20
C LEU A 497 -24.48 12.28 0.29
N PHE A 498 -24.71 11.30 -0.60
CA PHE A 498 -24.50 9.89 -0.25
C PHE A 498 -23.04 9.63 0.15
N LEU A 499 -22.07 10.13 -0.63
CA LEU A 499 -20.65 9.85 -0.40
C LEU A 499 -20.11 10.64 0.80
N LEU A 500 -20.57 11.88 1.00
CA LEU A 500 -20.31 12.66 2.20
C LEU A 500 -20.69 11.88 3.47
N ASP A 501 -21.92 11.36 3.52
CA ASP A 501 -22.37 10.50 4.60
C ASP A 501 -21.57 9.19 4.64
N ALA A 502 -21.41 8.48 3.53
CA ALA A 502 -20.76 7.17 3.50
C ALA A 502 -19.34 7.20 4.06
N PHE A 503 -18.56 8.26 3.81
CA PHE A 503 -17.21 8.45 4.36
C PHE A 503 -17.17 9.13 5.75
N GLY A 504 -18.27 9.73 6.21
CA GLY A 504 -18.34 10.48 7.47
C GLY A 504 -17.58 11.81 7.41
N ILE A 505 -17.73 12.54 6.31
CA ILE A 505 -17.02 13.80 6.04
C ILE A 505 -17.77 14.95 6.71
N GLY A 506 -17.33 15.35 7.90
CA GLY A 506 -17.92 16.50 8.62
C GLY A 506 -17.31 17.83 8.19
N TYR A 507 -16.10 17.79 7.63
CA TYR A 507 -15.30 18.95 7.30
C TYR A 507 -14.70 18.83 5.91
N TYR A 508 -14.61 19.95 5.21
CA TYR A 508 -14.09 19.99 3.86
C TYR A 508 -13.23 21.23 3.64
N GLU A 509 -12.13 21.06 2.91
CA GLU A 509 -11.30 22.14 2.42
C GLU A 509 -11.32 22.19 0.88
N GLY A 510 -11.68 23.35 0.35
CA GLY A 510 -12.12 23.50 -1.04
C GLY A 510 -11.32 24.42 -1.94
N SER A 511 -10.04 24.68 -1.66
CA SER A 511 -9.20 25.61 -2.47
C SER A 511 -8.94 25.17 -3.91
N ILE A 512 -8.72 23.86 -4.15
CA ILE A 512 -8.28 23.37 -5.47
C ILE A 512 -9.43 22.80 -6.31
N ALA A 513 -10.35 22.08 -5.67
CA ALA A 513 -11.40 21.34 -6.36
C ALA A 513 -12.71 21.46 -5.57
N PRO A 514 -13.44 22.59 -5.70
CA PRO A 514 -14.67 22.86 -4.97
C PRO A 514 -15.73 21.79 -5.23
N TYR A 515 -16.54 21.51 -4.22
CA TYR A 515 -17.73 20.69 -4.35
C TYR A 515 -18.80 21.39 -5.20
N PRO A 516 -19.85 20.67 -5.66
CA PRO A 516 -20.90 21.26 -6.47
C PRO A 516 -21.59 22.40 -5.72
N GLN A 517 -21.97 23.47 -6.43
CA GLN A 517 -22.60 24.63 -5.80
C GLN A 517 -23.94 24.27 -5.13
N SER A 518 -24.64 23.27 -5.64
CA SER A 518 -25.87 22.70 -5.06
C SER A 518 -25.68 22.10 -3.65
N ILE A 519 -24.43 21.85 -3.24
CA ILE A 519 -24.02 21.48 -1.88
C ILE A 519 -23.54 22.71 -1.11
N LEU A 520 -22.57 23.46 -1.68
CA LEU A 520 -21.86 24.51 -0.96
C LEU A 520 -22.70 25.76 -0.66
N SER A 521 -23.77 26.00 -1.43
CA SER A 521 -24.69 27.13 -1.23
C SER A 521 -25.92 26.81 -0.39
N ASP A 522 -26.12 25.54 -0.03
CA ASP A 522 -27.31 25.11 0.70
C ASP A 522 -27.09 25.25 2.22
N PRO A 523 -27.78 26.18 2.90
CA PRO A 523 -27.58 26.43 4.33
C PRO A 523 -28.09 25.27 5.22
N GLN A 524 -28.87 24.34 4.67
CA GLN A 524 -29.26 23.12 5.41
C GLN A 524 -28.12 22.08 5.39
N ILE A 525 -27.19 22.18 4.43
CA ILE A 525 -26.06 21.26 4.29
C ILE A 525 -24.80 21.88 4.90
N VAL A 526 -24.52 23.16 4.66
CA VAL A 526 -23.34 23.87 5.16
C VAL A 526 -23.71 24.71 6.38
N LEU A 527 -23.18 24.34 7.56
CA LEU A 527 -23.39 25.07 8.81
C LEU A 527 -22.46 26.28 8.94
N LYS A 528 -21.21 26.12 8.51
CA LYS A 528 -20.18 27.16 8.57
C LYS A 528 -19.30 27.08 7.35
N ASN A 529 -18.85 28.24 6.90
CA ASN A 529 -17.73 28.36 5.97
C ASN A 529 -16.85 29.53 6.41
N GLY A 530 -15.59 29.52 5.98
CA GLY A 530 -14.65 30.58 6.32
C GLY A 530 -13.31 30.41 5.62
N HIS A 531 -12.57 31.51 5.55
CA HIS A 531 -11.21 31.52 5.03
C HIS A 531 -10.20 31.39 6.17
N SER A 532 -8.97 30.97 5.86
CA SER A 532 -7.86 31.19 6.79
C SER A 532 -7.33 32.63 6.68
N ASP A 533 -6.77 33.16 7.78
CA ASP A 533 -6.41 34.57 7.89
C ASP A 533 -5.28 34.97 6.93
N MET A 534 -4.29 34.10 6.72
CA MET A 534 -3.17 34.41 5.81
C MET A 534 -3.37 33.93 4.37
N ARG A 535 -4.24 32.95 4.14
CA ARG A 535 -4.44 32.32 2.84
C ARG A 535 -5.92 32.41 2.47
N ARG A 536 -6.35 33.59 2.03
CA ARG A 536 -7.73 33.83 1.56
C ARG A 536 -8.15 32.90 0.40
N ASP A 537 -7.19 32.22 -0.25
CA ASP A 537 -7.40 31.16 -1.24
C ASP A 537 -7.88 29.83 -0.64
N VAL A 538 -7.69 29.60 0.66
CA VAL A 538 -8.12 28.38 1.37
C VAL A 538 -9.46 28.60 2.04
N ILE A 539 -10.46 27.82 1.63
CA ILE A 539 -11.84 27.89 2.15
C ILE A 539 -12.17 26.58 2.86
N TRP A 540 -12.65 26.71 4.09
CA TRP A 540 -13.06 25.61 4.94
C TRP A 540 -14.58 25.57 5.07
N TYR A 541 -15.13 24.37 5.19
CA TYR A 541 -16.56 24.11 5.35
C TYR A 541 -16.81 23.14 6.50
N GLN A 542 -17.89 23.37 7.25
CA GLN A 542 -18.49 22.42 8.18
C GLN A 542 -19.86 22.01 7.63
N PHE A 543 -20.08 20.70 7.52
CA PHE A 543 -21.36 20.16 7.09
C PHE A 543 -22.29 19.82 8.27
N SER A 544 -23.59 19.79 8.01
CA SER A 544 -24.61 19.51 9.00
C SER A 544 -24.60 18.03 9.42
N PRO A 545 -24.69 17.73 10.74
CA PRO A 545 -24.89 16.36 11.21
C PRO A 545 -26.27 15.79 10.83
N ASP A 546 -27.22 16.61 10.37
CA ASP A 546 -28.56 16.16 9.95
C ASP A 546 -28.57 15.43 8.60
N VAL A 547 -27.50 15.62 7.82
CA VAL A 547 -27.34 15.05 6.46
C VAL A 547 -26.13 14.12 6.34
N ILE A 548 -25.23 14.11 7.32
CA ILE A 548 -24.02 13.29 7.36
C ILE A 548 -23.90 12.69 8.75
N SER A 549 -23.71 11.38 8.85
CA SER A 549 -23.44 10.71 10.13
C SER A 549 -21.93 10.53 10.35
N PRO A 550 -21.46 10.39 11.60
CA PRO A 550 -20.03 10.28 11.90
C PRO A 550 -19.41 8.94 11.47
N ILE A 551 -18.08 8.80 11.65
CA ILE A 551 -17.29 7.58 11.33
C ILE A 551 -17.80 6.38 12.10
N VAL A 552 -17.96 6.50 13.41
CA VAL A 552 -18.61 5.51 14.27
C VAL A 552 -19.99 6.05 14.58
N SER A 553 -21.01 5.41 14.01
CA SER A 553 -22.40 5.85 14.06
C SER A 553 -23.29 4.73 14.60
N PRO A 554 -23.53 4.68 15.93
CA PRO A 554 -24.65 3.93 16.51
C PRO A 554 -25.96 4.44 15.91
N ASN A 555 -26.73 3.56 15.28
CA ASN A 555 -27.98 3.93 14.63
C ASN A 555 -28.99 2.79 14.68
N ASN A 556 -30.23 3.12 14.30
CA ASN A 556 -31.33 2.18 14.21
C ASN A 556 -31.73 1.83 12.77
N SER A 557 -30.96 2.32 11.78
CA SER A 557 -31.30 2.26 10.35
C SER A 557 -31.59 0.84 9.92
N ASN A 558 -32.55 0.69 9.02
CA ASN A 558 -32.83 -0.62 8.44
C ASN A 558 -31.56 -1.17 7.78
N THR A 559 -31.43 -2.49 7.75
CA THR A 559 -30.30 -3.14 7.09
C THR A 559 -30.79 -3.97 5.93
N VAL A 560 -30.03 -3.92 4.83
CA VAL A 560 -30.36 -4.58 3.57
C VAL A 560 -29.23 -5.54 3.23
N LEU A 561 -29.52 -6.84 3.20
CA LEU A 561 -28.54 -7.87 2.84
C LEU A 561 -28.43 -7.98 1.33
N PHE A 562 -27.22 -7.80 0.80
CA PHE A 562 -26.90 -8.05 -0.60
C PHE A 562 -26.28 -9.44 -0.77
N ILE A 563 -26.84 -10.28 -1.64
CA ILE A 563 -26.32 -11.60 -1.99
C ILE A 563 -25.90 -11.55 -3.46
N GLY A 564 -24.61 -11.72 -3.73
CA GLY A 564 -24.03 -11.53 -5.06
C GLY A 564 -22.51 -11.43 -5.08
N ASP A 565 -21.94 -11.14 -6.24
CA ASP A 565 -20.51 -10.86 -6.39
C ASP A 565 -20.16 -9.37 -6.14
N ASP A 566 -18.86 -9.07 -6.13
CA ASP A 566 -18.36 -7.72 -5.87
C ASP A 566 -18.82 -6.69 -6.91
N LYS A 567 -18.95 -7.08 -8.18
CA LYS A 567 -19.41 -6.19 -9.27
C LYS A 567 -20.90 -5.85 -9.11
N GLY A 568 -21.68 -6.83 -8.67
CA GLY A 568 -23.08 -6.62 -8.37
C GLY A 568 -23.27 -5.68 -7.19
N TYR A 569 -22.48 -5.88 -6.13
CA TYR A 569 -22.50 -5.02 -4.96
C TYR A 569 -22.09 -3.58 -5.32
N ASP A 570 -21.07 -3.43 -6.16
CA ASP A 570 -20.63 -2.13 -6.66
C ASP A 570 -21.75 -1.38 -7.40
N SER A 571 -22.40 -2.07 -8.36
CA SER A 571 -23.53 -1.50 -9.10
C SER A 571 -24.69 -1.12 -8.17
N PHE A 572 -24.96 -1.94 -7.15
CA PHE A 572 -25.98 -1.65 -6.15
C PHE A 572 -25.68 -0.37 -5.37
N ILE A 573 -24.47 -0.26 -4.79
CA ILE A 573 -24.05 0.93 -4.03
C ILE A 573 -24.10 2.18 -4.91
N ARG A 574 -23.58 2.12 -6.13
CA ARG A 574 -23.60 3.26 -7.06
C ARG A 574 -25.01 3.65 -7.46
N THR A 575 -25.93 2.70 -7.64
CA THR A 575 -27.33 2.99 -7.96
C THR A 575 -28.03 3.71 -6.80
N ILE A 576 -27.86 3.25 -5.57
CA ILE A 576 -28.50 3.89 -4.40
C ILE A 576 -27.90 5.26 -4.07
N ALA A 577 -26.63 5.49 -4.43
CA ALA A 577 -25.99 6.80 -4.32
C ALA A 577 -26.67 7.85 -5.21
N MET A 578 -27.20 7.44 -6.37
CA MET A 578 -27.86 8.34 -7.32
C MET A 578 -29.15 8.97 -6.76
N THR A 579 -29.74 8.37 -5.73
CA THR A 579 -30.99 8.82 -5.08
C THR A 579 -30.78 9.16 -3.60
N ASN A 580 -29.52 9.32 -3.18
CA ASN A 580 -29.11 9.61 -1.80
C ASN A 580 -29.79 8.69 -0.78
N ILE A 581 -29.80 7.38 -1.05
CA ILE A 581 -30.21 6.40 -0.06
C ILE A 581 -29.01 6.09 0.84
N ASN A 582 -28.74 7.01 1.76
CA ASN A 582 -27.59 7.01 2.64
C ASN A 582 -27.88 6.28 3.97
N SER A 583 -26.93 6.32 4.92
CA SER A 583 -27.01 5.54 6.17
C SER A 583 -28.13 5.96 7.12
N PHE A 584 -28.75 7.13 6.91
CA PHE A 584 -29.96 7.53 7.65
C PHE A 584 -31.21 6.76 7.20
N LYS A 585 -31.22 6.24 5.95
CA LYS A 585 -32.33 5.49 5.37
C LYS A 585 -32.14 3.98 5.56
N PHE A 586 -31.00 3.44 5.10
CA PHE A 586 -30.60 2.07 5.42
C PHE A 586 -29.10 1.87 5.28
N ILE A 587 -28.60 0.76 5.83
CA ILE A 587 -27.21 0.34 5.68
C ILE A 587 -27.13 -0.92 4.80
N PRO A 588 -26.48 -0.83 3.62
CA PRO A 588 -26.29 -1.98 2.74
C PRO A 588 -25.21 -2.90 3.30
N VAL A 589 -25.54 -4.16 3.54
CA VAL A 589 -24.68 -5.19 4.12
C VAL A 589 -24.33 -6.22 3.06
N LYS A 590 -23.04 -6.47 2.87
CA LYS A 590 -22.53 -7.44 1.89
C LYS A 590 -22.57 -8.86 2.47
N GLY A 591 -23.40 -9.69 1.87
CA GLY A 591 -23.57 -11.10 2.17
C GLY A 591 -22.70 -12.02 1.32
N PRO A 592 -22.97 -13.34 1.34
CA PRO A 592 -22.29 -14.31 0.49
C PRO A 592 -22.70 -14.16 -0.99
N GLN A 593 -21.97 -14.83 -1.88
CA GLN A 593 -22.38 -14.93 -3.29
C GLN A 593 -23.50 -15.97 -3.50
N ASP A 594 -23.53 -17.03 -2.68
CA ASP A 594 -24.49 -18.13 -2.80
C ASP A 594 -25.74 -17.90 -1.94
N ILE A 595 -26.93 -17.98 -2.54
CA ILE A 595 -28.22 -17.84 -1.83
C ILE A 595 -28.46 -18.94 -0.79
N GLY A 596 -27.85 -20.11 -0.94
CA GLY A 596 -27.95 -21.23 0.00
C GLY A 596 -27.04 -21.08 1.23
N ALA A 597 -26.08 -20.14 1.21
CA ALA A 597 -25.14 -19.94 2.31
C ALA A 597 -25.72 -19.11 3.47
N VAL A 598 -26.85 -18.42 3.26
CA VAL A 598 -27.51 -17.61 4.30
C VAL A 598 -28.46 -18.45 5.15
N SER A 599 -28.35 -18.31 6.46
CA SER A 599 -29.23 -19.02 7.42
C SER A 599 -30.47 -18.19 7.76
N GLN A 600 -31.57 -18.84 8.18
CA GLN A 600 -32.78 -18.15 8.62
C GLN A 600 -32.53 -17.20 9.80
N LYS A 601 -31.66 -17.60 10.74
CA LYS A 601 -31.25 -16.77 11.88
C LYS A 601 -30.56 -15.49 11.42
N GLU A 602 -29.68 -15.60 10.43
CA GLU A 602 -29.01 -14.43 9.85
C GLU A 602 -30.00 -13.52 9.13
N LEU A 603 -30.87 -14.09 8.28
CA LEU A 603 -31.89 -13.35 7.55
C LEU A 603 -32.84 -12.56 8.46
N SER A 604 -33.13 -13.06 9.66
CA SER A 604 -33.98 -12.35 10.64
C SER A 604 -33.44 -11.00 11.12
N THR A 605 -32.15 -10.71 10.85
CA THR A 605 -31.50 -9.44 11.18
C THR A 605 -31.82 -8.33 10.18
N PHE A 606 -32.23 -8.69 8.96
CA PHE A 606 -32.34 -7.76 7.84
C PHE A 606 -33.81 -7.46 7.52
N LYS A 607 -34.07 -6.29 6.94
CA LYS A 607 -35.40 -5.91 6.47
C LYS A 607 -35.62 -6.23 5.00
N ALA A 608 -34.53 -6.27 4.23
CA ALA A 608 -34.57 -6.64 2.83
C ALA A 608 -33.39 -7.53 2.44
N VAL A 609 -33.59 -8.29 1.37
CA VAL A 609 -32.57 -9.08 0.68
C VAL A 609 -32.55 -8.69 -0.81
N ILE A 610 -31.38 -8.35 -1.31
CA ILE A 610 -31.12 -8.05 -2.73
C ILE A 610 -30.31 -9.20 -3.31
N CYS A 611 -30.87 -9.94 -4.26
CA CYS A 611 -30.20 -11.02 -4.97
C CYS A 611 -29.80 -10.54 -6.37
N TYR A 612 -28.50 -10.33 -6.60
CA TYR A 612 -28.00 -9.88 -7.90
C TYR A 612 -26.61 -10.44 -8.21
N ARG A 613 -26.44 -11.08 -9.38
CA ARG A 613 -25.21 -11.80 -9.75
C ARG A 613 -24.84 -12.88 -8.72
N PHE A 614 -25.86 -13.55 -8.20
CA PHE A 614 -25.76 -14.57 -7.15
C PHE A 614 -25.57 -15.97 -7.73
N LYS A 615 -25.12 -16.90 -6.90
CA LYS A 615 -24.99 -18.32 -7.20
C LYS A 615 -25.99 -19.15 -6.39
N GLY A 616 -26.19 -20.40 -6.81
CA GLY A 616 -27.04 -21.38 -6.11
C GLY A 616 -28.51 -21.35 -6.55
N THR A 617 -29.23 -22.40 -6.15
CA THR A 617 -30.65 -22.62 -6.51
C THR A 617 -31.53 -22.90 -5.30
N ASN A 618 -30.96 -22.94 -4.08
CA ASN A 618 -31.71 -23.21 -2.86
C ASN A 618 -32.35 -21.93 -2.31
N TRP A 619 -33.63 -21.72 -2.64
CA TRP A 619 -34.40 -20.54 -2.25
C TRP A 619 -35.14 -20.67 -0.91
N SER A 620 -35.05 -21.82 -0.22
CA SER A 620 -35.91 -22.14 0.94
C SER A 620 -35.87 -21.10 2.06
N ASN A 621 -34.67 -20.68 2.48
CA ASN A 621 -34.50 -19.69 3.54
C ASN A 621 -34.98 -18.30 3.10
N ILE A 622 -34.65 -17.86 1.89
CA ILE A 622 -35.07 -16.56 1.35
C ILE A 622 -36.59 -16.52 1.16
N THR A 623 -37.19 -17.62 0.70
CA THR A 623 -38.66 -17.76 0.58
C THR A 623 -39.33 -17.66 1.94
N SER A 624 -38.75 -18.30 2.97
CA SER A 624 -39.24 -18.23 4.35
C SER A 624 -39.10 -16.83 4.92
N PHE A 625 -37.99 -16.14 4.64
CA PHE A 625 -37.79 -14.73 4.98
C PHE A 625 -38.86 -13.82 4.34
N ALA A 626 -39.14 -13.98 3.05
CA ALA A 626 -40.19 -13.25 2.37
C ALA A 626 -41.57 -13.51 3.00
N LYS A 627 -41.93 -14.80 3.20
CA LYS A 627 -43.21 -15.17 3.85
C LYS A 627 -43.40 -14.52 5.22
N ASN A 628 -42.31 -14.29 5.96
CA ASN A 628 -42.30 -13.66 7.28
C ASN A 628 -42.25 -12.11 7.26
N GLY A 629 -42.48 -11.47 6.11
CA GLY A 629 -42.57 -10.01 6.01
C GLY A 629 -41.34 -9.31 5.43
N GLY A 630 -40.33 -10.07 4.99
CA GLY A 630 -39.15 -9.49 4.35
C GLY A 630 -39.41 -8.99 2.93
N LEU A 631 -38.71 -7.93 2.52
CA LEU A 631 -38.64 -7.51 1.12
C LEU A 631 -37.52 -8.26 0.40
N VAL A 632 -37.82 -8.87 -0.75
CA VAL A 632 -36.83 -9.56 -1.58
C VAL A 632 -36.84 -8.97 -2.99
N PHE A 633 -35.69 -8.44 -3.41
CA PHE A 633 -35.45 -8.05 -4.79
C PHE A 633 -34.59 -9.10 -5.49
N ILE A 634 -35.04 -9.59 -6.64
CA ILE A 634 -34.34 -10.61 -7.43
C ILE A 634 -34.07 -10.05 -8.83
N GLU A 635 -32.80 -9.95 -9.20
CA GLU A 635 -32.39 -9.56 -10.55
C GLU A 635 -31.90 -10.77 -11.32
N THR A 636 -32.47 -11.04 -12.50
CA THR A 636 -32.12 -12.17 -13.38
C THR A 636 -31.60 -11.77 -14.76
N GLY A 637 -31.55 -10.48 -15.10
CA GLY A 637 -31.07 -9.98 -16.39
C GLY A 637 -29.56 -10.04 -16.60
N SER A 638 -28.78 -10.28 -15.55
CA SER A 638 -27.33 -10.53 -15.71
C SER A 638 -27.05 -11.89 -16.35
N LEU A 639 -25.94 -11.99 -17.09
CA LEU A 639 -25.49 -13.25 -17.72
C LEU A 639 -25.11 -14.35 -16.71
N ASP A 640 -24.87 -13.98 -15.44
CA ASP A 640 -24.31 -14.83 -14.39
C ASP A 640 -25.37 -15.43 -13.43
N ASN A 641 -26.67 -15.32 -13.76
CA ASN A 641 -27.83 -15.55 -12.87
C ASN A 641 -28.58 -16.90 -13.12
N PRO A 642 -29.54 -17.33 -12.26
CA PRO A 642 -29.95 -18.74 -12.06
C PRO A 642 -30.67 -19.43 -13.25
N PRO A 643 -30.99 -20.75 -13.13
CA PRO A 643 -31.69 -21.50 -14.17
C PRO A 643 -32.99 -20.84 -14.65
N LYS A 644 -33.23 -20.94 -15.95
CA LYS A 644 -34.36 -20.31 -16.66
C LYS A 644 -35.67 -21.12 -16.59
N SER A 645 -35.59 -22.34 -16.04
CA SER A 645 -36.70 -23.28 -15.85
C SER A 645 -36.69 -23.82 -14.41
N ASN A 646 -37.83 -24.35 -13.95
CA ASN A 646 -38.03 -24.85 -12.58
C ASN A 646 -37.75 -23.79 -11.51
N LEU A 647 -38.26 -22.58 -11.74
CA LEU A 647 -38.14 -21.48 -10.80
C LEU A 647 -38.89 -21.79 -9.50
N GLY A 648 -38.24 -21.54 -8.37
CA GLY A 648 -38.85 -21.73 -7.06
C GLY A 648 -40.08 -20.84 -6.84
N ASP A 649 -40.83 -21.14 -5.79
CA ASP A 649 -42.06 -20.42 -5.45
C ASP A 649 -41.88 -18.91 -5.31
N ILE A 650 -40.68 -18.48 -4.92
CA ILE A 650 -40.32 -17.08 -4.72
C ILE A 650 -40.39 -16.23 -6.00
N PHE A 651 -40.21 -16.82 -7.19
CA PHE A 651 -40.27 -16.05 -8.43
C PHE A 651 -41.72 -15.72 -8.80
N PRO A 652 -42.01 -14.52 -9.32
CA PRO A 652 -43.35 -14.15 -9.76
C PRO A 652 -43.79 -14.82 -11.07
N THR A 653 -42.92 -15.63 -11.67
CA THR A 653 -43.19 -16.37 -12.91
C THR A 653 -42.69 -17.80 -12.81
N ASN A 654 -43.26 -18.70 -13.62
CA ASN A 654 -42.86 -20.10 -13.70
C ASN A 654 -41.66 -20.34 -14.64
N ASN A 655 -41.47 -19.51 -15.66
CA ASN A 655 -40.43 -19.69 -16.68
C ASN A 655 -39.84 -18.35 -17.12
N LEU A 656 -38.54 -18.35 -17.39
CA LEU A 656 -37.81 -17.22 -17.95
C LEU A 656 -37.21 -17.58 -19.31
N SER A 657 -37.04 -16.59 -20.17
CA SER A 657 -36.39 -16.70 -21.47
C SER A 657 -35.52 -15.47 -21.70
N ASP A 658 -34.44 -15.63 -22.46
CA ASP A 658 -33.66 -14.47 -22.90
C ASP A 658 -34.41 -13.73 -24.00
N LEU A 659 -34.41 -12.41 -23.91
CA LEU A 659 -34.93 -11.52 -24.91
C LEU A 659 -33.86 -10.50 -25.26
N GLU A 660 -33.38 -10.55 -26.51
CA GLU A 660 -32.50 -9.53 -27.05
C GLU A 660 -33.35 -8.38 -27.58
N VAL A 661 -33.12 -7.17 -27.06
CA VAL A 661 -33.84 -5.96 -27.45
C VAL A 661 -32.82 -4.90 -27.82
N GLN A 662 -33.00 -4.27 -28.98
CA GLN A 662 -32.15 -3.17 -29.43
C GLN A 662 -32.98 -1.89 -29.57
N GLY A 663 -32.42 -0.76 -29.16
CA GLY A 663 -32.99 0.57 -29.41
C GLY A 663 -33.81 1.14 -28.26
N SER A 664 -34.87 1.89 -28.60
CA SER A 664 -35.64 2.73 -27.66
C SER A 664 -36.65 1.96 -26.82
N TRP A 665 -37.22 2.63 -25.82
CA TRP A 665 -38.29 2.15 -24.96
C TRP A 665 -39.68 2.10 -25.63
N SER A 666 -39.77 2.22 -26.97
CA SER A 666 -41.03 2.07 -27.72
C SER A 666 -41.71 0.72 -27.44
N ASN A 667 -43.05 0.66 -27.39
CA ASN A 667 -43.80 -0.55 -27.02
C ASN A 667 -43.43 -1.11 -25.62
N THR A 668 -43.02 -0.23 -24.70
CA THR A 668 -42.92 -0.55 -23.28
C THR A 668 -44.14 0.00 -22.59
N ASP A 669 -44.93 -0.89 -21.99
CA ASP A 669 -46.06 -0.48 -21.16
C ASP A 669 -45.68 -0.67 -19.69
N SER A 670 -46.15 0.27 -18.87
CA SER A 670 -46.05 0.17 -17.42
C SER A 670 -47.42 0.20 -16.78
N GLU A 671 -47.64 -0.65 -15.78
CA GLU A 671 -48.81 -0.52 -14.92
C GLU A 671 -48.54 0.50 -13.81
N ARG A 672 -49.61 1.19 -13.37
CA ARG A 672 -49.53 2.14 -12.27
C ARG A 672 -49.23 1.38 -10.97
N SER A 673 -48.11 1.71 -10.36
CA SER A 673 -47.67 1.12 -9.10
C SER A 673 -46.84 2.15 -8.31
N PRO A 674 -46.64 1.96 -7.00
CA PRO A 674 -45.70 2.78 -6.23
C PRO A 674 -44.26 2.77 -6.80
N ILE A 675 -43.89 1.73 -7.55
CA ILE A 675 -42.57 1.60 -8.18
C ILE A 675 -42.43 2.52 -9.40
N THR A 676 -43.51 2.67 -10.18
CA THR A 676 -43.56 3.47 -11.42
C THR A 676 -44.05 4.91 -11.20
N GLU A 677 -44.43 5.25 -9.96
CA GLU A 677 -44.88 6.60 -9.61
C GLU A 677 -43.75 7.63 -9.74
N ASN A 678 -44.04 8.76 -10.40
CA ASN A 678 -43.10 9.84 -10.68
C ASN A 678 -41.83 9.41 -11.47
N ILE A 679 -41.94 8.33 -12.24
CA ILE A 679 -40.90 7.84 -13.14
C ILE A 679 -41.22 8.20 -14.59
N ASN A 680 -40.27 8.81 -15.28
CA ASN A 680 -40.39 9.09 -16.71
C ASN A 680 -39.63 8.04 -17.53
N LEU A 681 -40.33 7.01 -18.00
CA LEU A 681 -39.75 5.94 -18.81
C LEU A 681 -39.14 6.40 -20.14
N ASN A 682 -39.60 7.55 -20.69
CA ASN A 682 -39.03 8.08 -21.93
C ASN A 682 -37.61 8.61 -21.77
N LYS A 683 -37.19 8.84 -20.52
CA LYS A 683 -35.84 9.26 -20.16
C LYS A 683 -34.93 8.08 -19.80
N PHE A 684 -35.41 6.84 -19.87
CA PHE A 684 -34.55 5.67 -19.67
C PHE A 684 -33.56 5.53 -20.81
N SER A 685 -32.38 5.00 -20.49
CA SER A 685 -31.27 4.85 -21.44
C SER A 685 -31.60 3.76 -22.47
N PRO A 686 -31.08 3.85 -23.71
CA PRO A 686 -31.39 2.85 -24.73
C PRO A 686 -30.90 1.46 -24.32
N LEU A 687 -31.64 0.44 -24.72
CA LEU A 687 -31.31 -0.97 -24.46
C LEU A 687 -30.21 -1.44 -25.42
N ILE A 688 -28.99 -0.93 -25.22
CA ILE A 688 -27.81 -1.21 -26.05
C ILE A 688 -26.60 -1.45 -25.16
N PHE A 689 -25.84 -2.51 -25.44
CA PHE A 689 -24.57 -2.82 -24.79
C PHE A 689 -23.46 -2.93 -25.84
N GLU A 690 -22.52 -1.98 -25.84
CA GLU A 690 -21.36 -2.01 -26.76
C GLU A 690 -21.75 -2.14 -28.24
N GLY A 691 -22.83 -1.46 -28.63
CA GLY A 691 -23.41 -1.53 -29.99
C GLY A 691 -24.32 -2.73 -30.25
N ASN A 692 -24.35 -3.72 -29.35
CA ASN A 692 -25.21 -4.90 -29.46
C ASN A 692 -26.54 -4.72 -28.72
N PRO A 693 -27.58 -5.52 -29.06
CA PRO A 693 -28.83 -5.56 -28.30
C PRO A 693 -28.58 -5.85 -26.81
N TRP A 694 -29.31 -5.16 -25.93
CA TRP A 694 -29.31 -5.50 -24.51
C TRP A 694 -30.05 -6.81 -24.28
N LYS A 695 -29.50 -7.65 -23.40
CA LYS A 695 -30.10 -8.93 -23.02
C LYS A 695 -30.96 -8.75 -21.79
N LEU A 696 -32.25 -9.06 -21.95
CA LEU A 696 -33.23 -9.09 -20.88
C LEU A 696 -33.56 -10.53 -20.53
N SER A 697 -33.77 -10.79 -19.25
CA SER A 697 -34.51 -11.96 -18.78
C SER A 697 -35.99 -11.60 -18.79
N ALA A 698 -36.81 -12.36 -19.48
CA ALA A 698 -38.21 -12.02 -19.67
C ALA A 698 -39.12 -13.24 -19.49
N SER A 699 -40.40 -12.98 -19.27
CA SER A 699 -41.43 -14.02 -19.20
C SER A 699 -42.65 -13.66 -20.03
N LYS A 700 -43.48 -14.65 -20.37
CA LYS A 700 -44.79 -14.39 -20.97
C LYS A 700 -45.77 -14.00 -19.88
N ILE A 701 -46.73 -13.12 -20.21
CA ILE A 701 -47.79 -12.73 -19.28
C ILE A 701 -48.59 -13.93 -18.76
N SER A 702 -48.78 -14.96 -19.59
CA SER A 702 -49.43 -16.22 -19.24
C SER A 702 -48.67 -17.05 -18.19
N ASN A 703 -47.39 -16.77 -17.97
CA ASN A 703 -46.54 -17.48 -17.01
C ASN A 703 -46.46 -16.76 -15.67
N LEU A 704 -47.02 -15.55 -15.55
CA LEU A 704 -47.11 -14.85 -14.28
C LEU A 704 -47.97 -15.63 -13.29
N LYS A 705 -47.49 -15.74 -12.05
CA LYS A 705 -48.24 -16.37 -10.97
C LYS A 705 -49.39 -15.47 -10.53
N PRO A 706 -50.49 -16.03 -9.99
CA PRO A 706 -51.67 -15.23 -9.62
C PRO A 706 -51.42 -14.13 -8.59
N TRP A 707 -50.41 -14.28 -7.73
CA TRP A 707 -50.03 -13.29 -6.72
C TRP A 707 -49.15 -12.17 -7.26
N ALA A 708 -48.63 -12.31 -8.49
CA ALA A 708 -47.75 -11.35 -9.13
C ALA A 708 -48.53 -10.36 -10.00
N LYS A 709 -48.07 -9.11 -9.99
CA LYS A 709 -48.57 -7.98 -10.77
C LYS A 709 -47.48 -7.50 -11.71
N LEU A 710 -47.87 -7.12 -12.92
CA LEU A 710 -46.98 -6.57 -13.93
C LEU A 710 -46.48 -5.18 -13.47
N ILE A 711 -45.19 -4.89 -13.69
CA ILE A 711 -44.65 -3.53 -13.58
C ILE A 711 -44.30 -3.00 -14.96
N LEU A 712 -43.43 -3.71 -15.67
CA LEU A 712 -42.96 -3.34 -17.01
C LEU A 712 -43.07 -4.54 -17.95
N ARG A 713 -43.61 -4.30 -19.15
CA ARG A 713 -43.55 -5.23 -20.28
C ARG A 713 -42.95 -4.56 -21.51
N LYS A 714 -42.21 -5.33 -22.30
CA LYS A 714 -41.71 -4.96 -23.63
C LYS A 714 -42.40 -5.85 -24.66
N GLY A 715 -43.32 -5.28 -25.43
CA GLY A 715 -44.24 -6.05 -26.26
C GLY A 715 -45.01 -7.08 -25.42
N ASN A 716 -44.96 -8.36 -25.83
CA ASN A 716 -45.65 -9.45 -25.12
C ASN A 716 -44.83 -10.09 -23.98
N ASN A 717 -43.69 -9.50 -23.62
CA ASN A 717 -42.79 -10.06 -22.62
C ASN A 717 -42.74 -9.19 -21.37
N VAL A 718 -43.05 -9.78 -20.22
CA VAL A 718 -42.90 -9.18 -18.90
C VAL A 718 -41.41 -9.17 -18.54
N ILE A 719 -40.89 -8.01 -18.17
CA ILE A 719 -39.48 -7.82 -17.83
C ILE A 719 -39.30 -7.38 -16.36
N MET A 720 -40.39 -7.00 -15.71
CA MET A 720 -40.43 -6.68 -14.29
C MET A 720 -41.82 -6.96 -13.70
N ALA A 721 -41.84 -7.55 -12.52
CA ALA A 721 -43.08 -7.85 -11.78
C ALA A 721 -42.86 -7.67 -10.28
N TYR A 722 -43.95 -7.39 -9.55
CA TYR A 722 -43.95 -7.40 -8.09
C TYR A 722 -45.14 -8.18 -7.54
N GLY A 723 -45.07 -8.61 -6.31
CA GLY A 723 -46.23 -9.19 -5.64
C GLY A 723 -45.95 -9.47 -4.18
N GLU A 724 -46.97 -9.97 -3.50
CA GLU A 724 -46.91 -10.34 -2.08
C GLU A 724 -46.81 -11.85 -1.94
N LEU A 725 -45.87 -12.31 -1.12
CA LEU A 725 -45.69 -13.73 -0.81
C LEU A 725 -45.72 -13.90 0.71
N GLY A 726 -46.82 -14.44 1.23
CA GLY A 726 -47.09 -14.39 2.67
C GLY A 726 -47.28 -12.93 3.11
N ASN A 727 -46.53 -12.50 4.13
CA ASN A 727 -46.59 -11.12 4.62
C ASN A 727 -45.55 -10.19 3.98
N GLY A 728 -44.68 -10.70 3.10
CA GLY A 728 -43.59 -9.92 2.51
C GLY A 728 -43.78 -9.62 1.04
N GLN A 729 -42.82 -8.88 0.50
CA GLN A 729 -42.87 -8.32 -0.85
C GLN A 729 -41.76 -8.93 -1.70
N ILE A 730 -42.11 -9.36 -2.91
CA ILE A 730 -41.16 -9.81 -3.92
C ILE A 730 -41.16 -8.81 -5.07
N ILE A 731 -39.97 -8.38 -5.47
CA ILE A 731 -39.75 -7.59 -6.67
C ILE A 731 -38.77 -8.36 -7.55
N TRP A 732 -39.15 -8.61 -8.79
CA TRP A 732 -38.30 -9.26 -9.77
C TRP A 732 -38.02 -8.31 -10.93
N SER A 733 -36.74 -8.19 -11.28
CA SER A 733 -36.27 -7.49 -12.47
C SER A 733 -35.51 -8.48 -13.36
N GLY A 734 -35.79 -8.43 -14.65
CA GLY A 734 -35.01 -9.13 -15.67
C GLY A 734 -34.14 -8.19 -16.49
N MET A 735 -33.94 -6.96 -16.04
CA MET A 735 -33.32 -5.90 -16.85
C MET A 735 -31.81 -5.79 -16.71
N ASN A 736 -31.21 -6.43 -15.70
CA ASN A 736 -29.89 -6.05 -15.22
C ASN A 736 -29.86 -4.57 -14.79
N LEU A 737 -30.92 -4.13 -14.08
CA LEU A 737 -31.30 -2.73 -13.88
C LEU A 737 -30.16 -1.91 -13.29
N MET A 738 -29.60 -2.33 -12.15
CA MET A 738 -28.53 -1.57 -11.47
C MET A 738 -27.31 -1.32 -12.37
N TYR A 739 -26.87 -2.33 -13.12
CA TYR A 739 -25.74 -2.16 -14.04
C TYR A 739 -26.10 -1.27 -15.24
N HIS A 740 -27.31 -1.40 -15.79
CA HIS A 740 -27.82 -0.52 -16.84
C HIS A 740 -27.87 0.95 -16.38
N THR A 741 -28.34 1.18 -15.16
CA THR A 741 -28.44 2.50 -14.54
C THR A 741 -27.09 3.14 -14.34
N VAL A 742 -26.13 2.42 -13.74
CA VAL A 742 -24.79 2.93 -13.47
C VAL A 742 -24.01 3.18 -14.75
N ARG A 743 -24.11 2.27 -15.74
CA ARG A 743 -23.41 2.40 -17.01
C ARG A 743 -23.82 3.66 -17.79
N ASN A 744 -25.08 4.07 -17.66
CA ASN A 744 -25.66 5.17 -18.44
C ASN A 744 -25.88 6.45 -17.60
N ASP A 745 -25.48 6.47 -16.33
CA ASP A 745 -25.75 7.57 -15.39
C ASP A 745 -27.23 8.03 -15.37
N ASN A 746 -28.16 7.07 -15.46
CA ASN A 746 -29.58 7.38 -15.63
C ASN A 746 -30.33 7.63 -14.32
N TYR A 747 -30.70 8.89 -14.06
CA TYR A 747 -31.39 9.24 -12.82
C TYR A 747 -32.82 8.65 -12.71
N GLU A 748 -33.56 8.52 -13.81
CA GLU A 748 -34.95 8.02 -13.77
C GLU A 748 -34.99 6.52 -13.46
N GLU A 749 -34.05 5.75 -14.00
CA GLU A 749 -33.88 4.33 -13.65
C GLU A 749 -33.47 4.17 -12.18
N ALA A 750 -32.55 5.03 -11.69
CA ALA A 750 -32.14 5.03 -10.29
C ALA A 750 -33.30 5.38 -9.34
N LYS A 751 -34.15 6.35 -9.71
CA LYS A 751 -35.38 6.68 -8.97
C LYS A 751 -36.33 5.48 -8.92
N MET A 752 -36.52 4.80 -10.05
CA MET A 752 -37.36 3.61 -10.10
C MET A 752 -36.83 2.53 -9.15
N PHE A 753 -35.51 2.29 -9.13
CA PHE A 753 -34.89 1.39 -8.17
C PHE A 753 -35.06 1.87 -6.71
N GLY A 754 -34.93 3.17 -6.46
CA GLY A 754 -35.21 3.76 -5.15
C GLY A 754 -36.64 3.52 -4.68
N ASN A 755 -37.63 3.66 -5.56
CA ASN A 755 -39.03 3.38 -5.25
C ASN A 755 -39.25 1.91 -4.86
N MET A 756 -38.52 0.96 -5.46
CA MET A 756 -38.56 -0.46 -5.09
C MET A 756 -38.09 -0.71 -3.65
N LEU A 757 -37.23 0.16 -3.12
CA LEU A 757 -36.68 0.06 -1.77
C LEU A 757 -37.36 1.00 -0.78
N SER A 758 -38.38 1.76 -1.20
CA SER A 758 -39.02 2.81 -0.39
C SER A 758 -39.57 2.30 0.94
N SER A 759 -40.08 1.07 1.00
CA SER A 759 -40.61 0.45 2.24
C SER A 759 -39.52 0.16 3.28
N VAL A 760 -38.25 0.08 2.88
CA VAL A 760 -37.10 -0.12 3.77
C VAL A 760 -36.21 1.11 3.89
N ALA A 761 -36.23 2.01 2.91
CA ALA A 761 -35.47 3.26 2.88
C ALA A 761 -36.14 4.39 3.68
N VAL A 762 -36.56 4.07 4.90
CA VAL A 762 -37.25 5.01 5.80
C VAL A 762 -36.22 5.68 6.69
N LYS A 763 -36.21 7.03 6.72
CA LYS A 763 -35.38 7.77 7.68
C LYS A 763 -35.89 7.48 9.08
N ASN A 764 -35.03 6.96 9.95
CA ASN A 764 -35.38 6.83 11.36
C ASN A 764 -35.47 8.20 12.01
N THR A 765 -36.53 8.39 12.79
CA THR A 765 -36.81 9.64 13.50
C THR A 765 -36.15 9.71 14.87
N THR A 766 -35.60 8.59 15.35
CA THR A 766 -34.94 8.50 16.67
C THR A 766 -33.45 8.27 16.50
N GLU A 767 -32.67 9.31 16.77
CA GLU A 767 -31.22 9.20 16.84
C GLU A 767 -30.81 8.72 18.25
N PRO A 768 -29.99 7.65 18.34
CA PRO A 768 -29.48 7.21 19.62
C PRO A 768 -28.59 8.27 20.25
N ASP A 769 -28.71 8.48 21.55
CA ASP A 769 -27.69 9.20 22.31
C ASP A 769 -26.51 8.26 22.59
N PHE A 770 -25.30 8.69 22.21
CA PHE A 770 -24.10 7.92 22.37
C PHE A 770 -22.87 8.79 22.60
N LYS A 771 -21.87 8.16 23.22
CA LYS A 771 -20.53 8.68 23.42
C LYS A 771 -19.51 7.69 22.90
N ILE A 772 -18.51 8.22 22.21
CA ILE A 772 -17.40 7.43 21.68
C ILE A 772 -16.12 7.86 22.36
N GLN A 773 -15.33 6.88 22.75
CA GLN A 773 -13.99 7.08 23.27
C GLN A 773 -13.01 6.18 22.53
N ARG A 774 -12.15 6.79 21.72
CA ARG A 774 -11.02 6.10 21.09
C ARG A 774 -9.81 6.17 22.01
N THR A 775 -9.62 5.13 22.84
CA THR A 775 -8.52 5.09 23.82
C THR A 775 -7.17 5.01 23.14
N ASN A 776 -7.11 4.27 22.03
CA ASN A 776 -5.95 4.20 21.14
C ASN A 776 -6.43 3.82 19.73
N PRO A 777 -5.57 3.84 18.70
CA PRO A 777 -5.98 3.52 17.33
C PRO A 777 -6.72 2.17 17.16
N ARG A 778 -6.46 1.20 18.05
CA ARG A 778 -6.99 -0.17 18.01
C ARG A 778 -8.24 -0.38 18.84
N ILE A 779 -8.57 0.49 19.79
CA ILE A 779 -9.67 0.28 20.76
C ILE A 779 -10.62 1.47 20.75
N ILE A 780 -11.89 1.18 20.45
CA ILE A 780 -12.98 2.14 20.44
C ILE A 780 -14.05 1.63 21.40
N ASN A 781 -14.37 2.44 22.41
CA ASN A 781 -15.48 2.19 23.32
C ASN A 781 -16.65 3.08 22.94
N ILE A 782 -17.83 2.49 22.91
CA ILE A 782 -19.08 3.11 22.50
C ILE A 782 -20.06 2.86 23.62
N THR A 783 -20.54 3.92 24.25
CA THR A 783 -21.58 3.86 25.28
C THR A 783 -22.80 4.62 24.81
N GLY A 784 -23.98 4.05 24.91
CA GLY A 784 -25.20 4.73 24.49
C GLY A 784 -26.47 3.95 24.82
N ASN A 785 -27.60 4.46 24.33
CA ASN A 785 -28.91 3.89 24.61
C ASN A 785 -29.67 3.57 23.33
N ASN A 786 -30.38 2.44 23.34
CA ASN A 786 -31.43 2.09 22.38
C ASN A 786 -30.98 2.10 20.90
N PHE A 787 -29.83 1.49 20.59
CA PHE A 787 -29.38 1.29 19.21
C PHE A 787 -29.27 -0.20 18.84
N ASN A 788 -29.64 -0.53 17.60
CA ASN A 788 -29.66 -1.91 17.09
C ASN A 788 -28.43 -2.27 16.23
N GLY A 789 -27.59 -1.28 15.93
CA GLY A 789 -26.34 -1.50 15.23
C GLY A 789 -25.40 -0.31 15.26
N ILE A 790 -24.17 -0.56 14.80
CA ILE A 790 -23.14 0.46 14.64
C ILE A 790 -22.62 0.38 13.22
N TYR A 791 -22.76 1.47 12.46
CA TYR A 791 -22.03 1.64 11.22
C TYR A 791 -20.66 2.25 11.52
N PHE A 792 -19.60 1.51 11.20
CA PHE A 792 -18.23 1.91 11.43
C PHE A 792 -17.50 2.09 10.10
N LYS A 793 -17.34 3.35 9.69
CA LYS A 793 -16.81 3.82 8.40
C LYS A 793 -15.28 3.82 8.34
N GLU A 794 -14.72 2.70 8.76
CA GLU A 794 -13.32 2.34 8.53
C GLU A 794 -13.27 1.04 7.72
N ASN A 795 -12.17 0.84 6.98
CA ASN A 795 -12.00 -0.32 6.11
C ASN A 795 -12.16 -1.62 6.87
N TYR A 796 -12.95 -2.55 6.31
CA TYR A 796 -13.09 -3.87 6.87
C TYR A 796 -11.75 -4.62 6.88
N ASP A 797 -11.37 -5.16 8.04
CA ASP A 797 -10.27 -6.11 8.21
C ASP A 797 -10.72 -7.22 9.17
N SER A 798 -10.36 -8.47 8.86
CA SER A 798 -10.75 -9.64 9.68
C SER A 798 -10.12 -9.66 11.08
N GLY A 799 -9.15 -8.79 11.34
CA GLY A 799 -8.57 -8.56 12.66
C GLY A 799 -9.45 -7.72 13.60
N TRP A 800 -10.51 -7.07 13.09
CA TRP A 800 -11.47 -6.37 13.93
C TRP A 800 -12.39 -7.34 14.67
N SER A 801 -12.72 -6.99 15.90
CA SER A 801 -13.66 -7.73 16.74
C SER A 801 -14.51 -6.76 17.56
N ALA A 802 -15.77 -7.11 17.77
CA ALA A 802 -16.72 -6.32 18.52
C ALA A 802 -17.25 -7.14 19.70
N LYS A 803 -17.43 -6.50 20.85
CA LYS A 803 -18.00 -7.12 22.04
C LYS A 803 -19.01 -6.20 22.72
N GLU A 804 -20.14 -6.75 23.17
CA GLU A 804 -21.09 -6.11 24.09
C GLU A 804 -20.95 -6.78 25.46
N ASN A 805 -20.53 -6.03 26.49
CA ASN A 805 -20.35 -6.59 27.85
C ASN A 805 -19.55 -7.91 27.88
N GLY A 806 -18.53 -8.03 27.02
CA GLY A 806 -17.69 -9.22 26.85
C GLY A 806 -18.20 -10.27 25.86
N GLN A 807 -19.47 -10.25 25.46
CA GLN A 807 -20.04 -11.17 24.47
C GLN A 807 -19.69 -10.74 23.05
N LYS A 808 -19.23 -11.68 22.23
CA LYS A 808 -18.79 -11.39 20.85
C LYS A 808 -19.99 -11.03 19.96
N LEU A 809 -19.87 -9.90 19.26
CA LEU A 809 -20.80 -9.48 18.22
C LEU A 809 -20.26 -9.84 16.83
N LYS A 810 -21.17 -9.97 15.87
CA LYS A 810 -20.82 -10.21 14.46
C LYS A 810 -20.56 -8.87 13.76
N ILE A 811 -19.47 -8.83 13.00
CA ILE A 811 -19.11 -7.72 12.13
C ILE A 811 -19.36 -8.16 10.69
N TYR A 812 -20.06 -7.32 9.94
CA TYR A 812 -20.34 -7.49 8.53
C TYR A 812 -19.56 -6.46 7.69
N LYS A 813 -19.23 -6.82 6.45
CA LYS A 813 -18.85 -5.82 5.44
C LYS A 813 -20.08 -5.02 5.03
N ALA A 814 -19.98 -3.70 4.95
CA ALA A 814 -21.13 -2.83 4.67
C ALA A 814 -20.75 -1.50 4.00
N GLY A 815 -21.68 -0.90 3.26
CA GLY A 815 -21.45 0.33 2.48
C GLY A 815 -20.25 0.22 1.54
N LEU A 816 -19.27 1.08 1.70
CA LEU A 816 -18.06 1.14 0.85
C LEU A 816 -16.99 0.11 1.26
N ASP A 817 -17.42 -1.13 1.54
CA ASP A 817 -16.62 -2.19 2.18
C ASP A 817 -16.05 -1.82 3.58
N PHE A 818 -16.83 -1.02 4.32
CA PHE A 818 -16.61 -0.71 5.74
C PHE A 818 -17.25 -1.78 6.65
N MET A 819 -17.51 -1.45 7.91
CA MET A 819 -18.01 -2.40 8.92
C MET A 819 -19.40 -2.04 9.42
N TYR A 820 -20.26 -3.04 9.54
CA TYR A 820 -21.53 -2.93 10.29
C TYR A 820 -21.56 -3.96 11.41
N ILE A 821 -21.83 -3.52 12.63
CA ILE A 821 -21.91 -4.37 13.82
C ILE A 821 -23.37 -4.50 14.21
N VAL A 822 -23.86 -5.75 14.25
CA VAL A 822 -25.24 -6.05 14.67
C VAL A 822 -25.31 -6.15 16.18
N ILE A 823 -26.32 -5.50 16.77
CA ILE A 823 -26.62 -5.60 18.18
C ILE A 823 -27.98 -6.30 18.32
N PRO A 824 -28.01 -7.52 18.89
CA PRO A 824 -29.22 -8.36 18.88
C PRO A 824 -30.44 -7.71 19.54
N GLN A 825 -30.22 -6.87 20.55
CA GLN A 825 -31.27 -6.21 21.31
C GLN A 825 -30.82 -4.82 21.72
N ALA A 826 -31.58 -3.81 21.30
CA ALA A 826 -31.43 -2.45 21.79
C ALA A 826 -31.76 -2.41 23.29
N LYS A 827 -30.88 -1.80 24.10
CA LYS A 827 -30.99 -1.76 25.57
C LYS A 827 -30.58 -0.39 26.08
N GLN A 828 -30.88 -0.12 27.35
CA GLN A 828 -30.26 0.99 28.06
C GLN A 828 -28.83 0.65 28.50
N ASN A 829 -27.97 1.66 28.55
CA ASN A 829 -26.58 1.60 29.00
C ASN A 829 -25.75 0.53 28.26
N GLN A 830 -25.89 0.49 26.94
CA GLN A 830 -25.11 -0.42 26.11
C GLN A 830 -23.65 0.02 26.09
N ASN A 831 -22.74 -0.93 26.25
CA ASN A 831 -21.30 -0.70 26.20
C ASN A 831 -20.67 -1.67 25.19
N ILE A 832 -20.27 -1.12 24.05
CA ILE A 832 -19.64 -1.85 22.96
C ILE A 832 -18.16 -1.49 22.90
N THR A 833 -17.31 -2.51 22.84
CA THR A 833 -15.88 -2.33 22.56
C THR A 833 -15.54 -2.94 21.22
N LEU A 834 -15.04 -2.10 20.31
CA LEU A 834 -14.39 -2.52 19.08
C LEU A 834 -12.88 -2.62 19.34
N SER A 835 -12.26 -3.74 18.94
CA SER A 835 -10.83 -3.94 19.09
C SER A 835 -10.20 -4.58 17.86
N TYR A 836 -9.11 -3.99 17.37
CA TYR A 836 -8.28 -4.55 16.31
C TYR A 836 -7.12 -5.38 16.90
N ASN A 837 -7.13 -6.68 16.62
CA ASN A 837 -6.16 -7.64 17.15
C ASN A 837 -5.26 -8.26 16.06
N GLY A 838 -5.38 -7.77 14.81
CA GLY A 838 -4.65 -8.29 13.67
C GLY A 838 -5.31 -9.49 13.00
N SER A 839 -5.26 -9.53 11.67
CA SER A 839 -5.72 -10.67 10.88
C SER A 839 -4.80 -11.89 11.05
N LEU A 840 -5.32 -13.09 10.80
CA LEU A 840 -4.52 -14.32 10.78
C LEU A 840 -3.34 -14.22 9.81
N THR A 841 -3.56 -13.60 8.65
CA THR A 841 -2.54 -13.36 7.63
C THR A 841 -1.41 -12.48 8.16
N ASN A 842 -1.74 -11.38 8.85
CA ASN A 842 -0.75 -10.48 9.44
C ASN A 842 0.09 -11.20 10.51
N TRP A 843 -0.56 -12.00 11.37
CA TRP A 843 0.12 -12.82 12.36
C TRP A 843 1.03 -13.88 11.74
N LEU A 844 0.55 -14.60 10.73
CA LEU A 844 1.32 -15.64 10.05
C LEU A 844 2.60 -15.08 9.44
N PHE A 845 2.50 -14.00 8.65
CA PHE A 845 3.67 -13.40 8.02
C PHE A 845 4.64 -12.79 9.03
N PHE A 846 4.13 -12.14 10.08
CA PHE A 846 4.98 -11.63 11.14
C PHE A 846 5.75 -12.75 11.87
N LEU A 847 5.05 -13.83 12.28
CA LEU A 847 5.66 -14.95 12.99
C LEU A 847 6.64 -15.72 12.10
N MET A 848 6.34 -15.91 10.82
CA MET A 848 7.27 -16.53 9.86
C MET A 848 8.54 -15.69 9.69
N SER A 849 8.41 -14.36 9.59
CA SER A 849 9.55 -13.45 9.53
C SER A 849 10.39 -13.49 10.80
N LEU A 850 9.75 -13.41 11.97
CA LEU A 850 10.42 -13.46 13.26
C LEU A 850 11.13 -14.80 13.48
N PHE A 851 10.46 -15.92 13.21
CA PHE A 851 11.03 -17.26 13.36
C PHE A 851 12.23 -17.46 12.42
N SER A 852 12.11 -17.03 11.17
CA SER A 852 13.21 -17.09 10.19
C SER A 852 14.42 -16.26 10.64
N LEU A 853 14.19 -15.08 11.20
CA LEU A 853 15.24 -14.23 11.76
C LEU A 853 15.93 -14.91 12.94
N ILE A 854 15.17 -15.44 13.90
CA ILE A 854 15.72 -16.13 15.08
C ILE A 854 16.58 -17.33 14.64
N LEU A 855 16.08 -18.17 13.73
CA LEU A 855 16.84 -19.29 13.21
C LEU A 855 18.13 -18.85 12.49
N ALA A 856 18.05 -17.78 11.69
CA ALA A 856 19.21 -17.24 10.99
C ALA A 856 20.27 -16.71 11.98
N LEU A 857 19.86 -15.96 13.00
CA LEU A 857 20.75 -15.47 14.06
C LEU A 857 21.39 -16.63 14.84
N LEU A 858 20.60 -17.61 15.28
CA LEU A 858 21.11 -18.81 15.96
C LEU A 858 22.12 -19.56 15.09
N TYR A 859 21.87 -19.70 13.78
CA TYR A 859 22.82 -20.32 12.86
C TYR A 859 24.15 -19.57 12.78
N THR A 860 24.12 -18.22 12.77
CA THR A 860 25.35 -17.42 12.72
C THR A 860 26.18 -17.54 14.01
N MET A 861 25.51 -17.52 15.17
CA MET A 861 26.16 -17.58 16.49
C MET A 861 26.64 -19.00 16.83
N ILE A 862 25.78 -20.00 16.67
CA ILE A 862 26.01 -21.38 17.12
C ILE A 862 25.69 -22.36 15.98
N PRO A 863 26.61 -22.57 15.01
CA PRO A 863 26.34 -23.41 13.84
C PRO A 863 26.35 -24.93 14.15
N HIS A 864 26.98 -25.34 15.27
CA HIS A 864 27.23 -26.75 15.58
C HIS A 864 25.94 -27.60 15.70
N PRO A 865 24.88 -27.18 16.43
CA PRO A 865 23.61 -27.90 16.47
C PRO A 865 23.01 -28.15 15.08
N PHE A 866 23.03 -27.16 14.19
CA PHE A 866 22.51 -27.30 12.83
C PHE A 866 23.31 -28.30 11.98
N HIS A 867 24.63 -28.32 12.12
CA HIS A 867 25.47 -29.31 11.46
C HIS A 867 25.27 -30.72 12.01
N SER A 868 25.00 -30.86 13.31
CA SER A 868 24.66 -32.14 13.94
C SER A 868 23.29 -32.65 13.48
N ILE A 869 22.26 -31.80 13.45
CA ILE A 869 20.93 -32.14 12.94
C ILE A 869 21.00 -32.56 11.47
N LYS A 870 21.74 -31.80 10.62
CA LYS A 870 21.91 -32.15 9.21
C LYS A 870 22.59 -33.51 9.02
N ARG A 871 23.60 -33.83 9.83
CA ARG A 871 24.27 -35.14 9.79
C ARG A 871 23.32 -36.27 10.19
N HIS A 872 22.54 -36.10 11.26
CA HIS A 872 21.55 -37.09 11.71
C HIS A 872 20.41 -37.26 10.71
N ALA A 873 19.85 -36.17 10.18
CA ALA A 873 18.80 -36.21 9.17
C ALA A 873 19.29 -36.87 7.88
N HIS A 874 20.49 -36.53 7.41
CA HIS A 874 21.08 -37.18 6.23
C HIS A 874 21.32 -38.68 6.47
N HIS A 875 21.80 -39.05 7.66
CA HIS A 875 21.99 -40.45 8.03
C HIS A 875 20.67 -41.23 8.06
N HIS A 876 19.62 -40.68 8.68
CA HIS A 876 18.29 -41.29 8.73
C HIS A 876 17.62 -41.38 7.35
N ILE A 877 17.71 -40.32 6.53
CA ILE A 877 17.17 -40.32 5.17
C ILE A 877 17.92 -41.34 4.31
N LYS A 878 19.25 -41.36 4.37
CA LYS A 878 20.07 -42.34 3.65
C LYS A 878 19.80 -43.77 4.11
N GLN A 879 19.57 -44.01 5.40
CA GLN A 879 19.21 -45.33 5.91
C GLN A 879 17.80 -45.76 5.50
N LYS A 880 16.78 -44.89 5.60
CA LYS A 880 15.39 -45.25 5.25
C LYS A 880 15.16 -45.36 3.75
N ILE A 881 15.67 -44.41 2.97
CA ILE A 881 15.51 -44.40 1.51
C ILE A 881 16.51 -45.36 0.86
N GLY A 882 17.74 -45.42 1.37
CA GLY A 882 18.76 -46.36 0.89
C GLY A 882 18.33 -47.81 1.09
N LYS A 883 17.80 -48.18 2.27
CA LYS A 883 17.27 -49.53 2.49
C LYS A 883 16.11 -49.86 1.56
N LYS A 884 15.16 -48.93 1.35
CA LYS A 884 14.01 -49.14 0.45
C LYS A 884 14.45 -49.30 -1.01
N LEU A 885 15.39 -48.50 -1.51
CA LEU A 885 15.91 -48.62 -2.87
C LEU A 885 16.70 -49.92 -3.06
N THR A 886 17.53 -50.34 -2.10
CA THR A 886 18.25 -51.61 -2.20
C THR A 886 17.31 -52.81 -2.14
N THR A 887 16.27 -52.80 -1.31
CA THR A 887 15.26 -53.89 -1.30
C THR A 887 14.34 -53.88 -2.51
N TRP A 888 14.17 -52.71 -3.17
CA TRP A 888 13.38 -52.62 -4.40
C TRP A 888 14.18 -53.16 -5.59
N TRP A 889 15.48 -52.83 -5.69
CA TRP A 889 16.38 -53.40 -6.68
C TRP A 889 16.61 -54.92 -6.50
N GLN A 890 16.75 -55.40 -5.26
CA GLN A 890 16.86 -56.84 -4.99
C GLN A 890 15.60 -57.65 -5.34
N ARG A 891 14.43 -57.00 -5.51
CA ARG A 891 13.19 -57.64 -5.95
C ARG A 891 12.95 -57.59 -7.46
N GLU A 892 13.76 -56.83 -8.21
CA GLU A 892 13.74 -56.84 -9.69
C GLU A 892 14.81 -57.79 -10.26
N GLU A 893 15.76 -58.24 -9.44
CA GLU A 893 16.78 -59.25 -9.79
C GLU A 893 16.43 -60.68 -9.32
N GLU A 894 15.30 -60.84 -8.60
CA GLU A 894 14.61 -62.13 -8.35
C GLU A 894 13.41 -62.25 -9.29
#